data_AF-A0A4R3T6D7-F1
#
_entry.id   AF-A0A4R3T6D7-F1
#
_cell.length_a   1.000
_cell.length_b   1.000
_cell.length_c   1.000
_cell.angle_alpha   90.00
_cell.angle_beta   90.00
_cell.angle_gamma   90.00
#
_symmetry.space_group_name_H-M   'P 1'
#
loop_
_entity.id
_entity.type
_entity.pdbx_description
1 polymer ?
#
loop_
_entity_poly.entity_id
_entity_poly.type
_entity_poly.pdbx_seq_one_letter_code
_entity_poly.pdbx_strand_id
1 'polypeptide(L)'
;MNAQAPGGGLGATRWIGKRALRKEDPRLLTGRGQFVDDVTLPGMLHVAFARSPVARGRILSIQSEFAREMPGVHAVLTAADLAARPIRMLSFFFTEAEIAIAPLADGQVAYVGEPVVMVAAETRAMAEDAASLIEVEYEEHDPVVTIAQARSSAAIHAGMDSNVAAEIGDEDIEEELERKLAGSVLRLSHKVVHQRISQAPMETRGVIAARDGSEELTLWSTCQSPHLVARWVSLALDLPDTAIRVIAKDVGGAFGLKNHPWKEESAVIVAALLLGRPLKWIEDRYEALTASNQAREAEMTLQAGFDAEGRLTGSHGIYDCNNGAFPQGADSNIAVHMFVWAAYKQPAYAFVSRGWYTNTNGLAAYRGPWAMESLVRETLLDKAARKLGIDPVEIRRRNLVYLADQPAVTSMGIPLQDITPGECLEKLLQHFDMAQFRREQAGARQEGRYLGVGLASYVEPTGSAGSMAPMTGELAQVRIEPTGKVTATMSTHSQGHGTATTMAQCIADRLGVRYEDVTVFEGDSSRGGFSPGAAGSRQGVIAGGAAIRCSELLAEKVRAVAAHLLNASAESVVLDAGMVRVEGAPEMARPLAEIAAIAYGEPDRLPPGLETGLEMQFRYQPPPMTFTSATHLAVVEVDVDTGFVSILRWISSEDCGTVINPAVVEGQISGGLAQAIGMVLLEEMPYDARGNPQAATFKDYLLPSISDVPVFEFVHANTPSQTIGGMRGVGEGGAIIGPPTLVNAIADALSPFGEIEDLVLPLTPGRILDVIEQRDVSGLHKPEPAPAAAIAPEPEPNPGPKDEQPAAASGPGGDWNMVLKTPMGAQAMLAHFDVEGSAVSGYLSSPEGRQDFGGGTFEAGRLRFDLKVEKPMKITLKYDLELRGDTLGGKCKMGMFGSAKVTGERVP
;
A
#
# COMPACT_ATOMS: atom_id res chain seq x y z
N MET A 1 33.23 13.28 12.15
CA MET A 1 34.41 12.97 11.31
C MET A 1 33.94 12.08 10.19
N ASN A 2 34.10 12.53 8.93
CA ASN A 2 33.52 11.87 7.75
C ASN A 2 34.25 10.57 7.45
N ALA A 3 33.64 9.43 7.75
CA ALA A 3 34.06 8.15 7.20
C ALA A 3 33.73 8.15 5.69
N GLN A 4 34.75 8.03 4.86
CA GLN A 4 34.61 7.87 3.42
C GLN A 4 33.85 6.57 3.13
N ALA A 5 32.67 6.67 2.52
CA ALA A 5 31.98 5.52 1.94
C ALA A 5 32.83 4.94 0.78
N PRO A 6 33.01 3.61 0.69
CA PRO A 6 33.68 2.98 -0.44
C PRO A 6 32.75 2.98 -1.65
N GLY A 7 33.16 3.64 -2.74
CA GLY A 7 32.39 3.73 -3.99
C GLY A 7 32.35 5.15 -4.56
N GLY A 8 33.52 5.76 -4.77
CA GLY A 8 33.63 7.07 -5.40
C GLY A 8 33.15 7.01 -6.85
N GLY A 9 32.03 7.69 -7.15
CA GLY A 9 31.67 8.06 -8.51
C GLY A 9 32.76 8.95 -9.14
N LEU A 10 32.72 9.07 -10.45
CA LEU A 10 33.83 9.59 -11.26
C LEU A 10 33.81 11.10 -11.43
N GLY A 11 32.68 11.72 -11.13
CA GLY A 11 32.57 13.17 -11.10
C GLY A 11 33.36 13.74 -9.93
N ALA A 12 34.21 14.73 -10.19
CA ALA A 12 34.67 15.63 -9.13
C ALA A 12 33.47 16.41 -8.54
N THR A 13 32.43 16.63 -9.36
CA THR A 13 31.15 17.21 -8.95
C THR A 13 30.17 16.15 -8.46
N ARG A 14 29.87 16.14 -7.15
CA ARG A 14 28.81 15.28 -6.58
C ARG A 14 27.41 15.90 -6.75
N TRP A 15 26.42 15.13 -7.18
CA TRP A 15 25.01 15.53 -7.36
C TRP A 15 24.06 14.87 -6.35
N ILE A 16 24.33 13.63 -5.93
CA ILE A 16 23.57 12.99 -4.83
C ILE A 16 23.78 13.82 -3.56
N GLY A 17 22.70 14.12 -2.85
CA GLY A 17 22.68 14.94 -1.63
C GLY A 17 22.55 16.44 -1.87
N LYS A 18 22.59 16.92 -3.13
CA LYS A 18 22.34 18.34 -3.44
C LYS A 18 20.84 18.63 -3.52
N ARG A 19 20.46 19.84 -3.10
CA ARG A 19 19.12 20.43 -3.32
C ARG A 19 19.00 20.97 -4.75
N ALA A 20 19.02 20.07 -5.74
CA ALA A 20 18.79 20.45 -7.13
C ALA A 20 17.33 20.87 -7.34
N LEU A 21 17.10 21.91 -8.16
CA LEU A 21 15.76 22.32 -8.57
C LEU A 21 15.12 21.24 -9.44
N ARG A 22 13.80 21.11 -9.37
CA ARG A 22 13.10 20.05 -10.06
C ARG A 22 13.07 20.29 -11.58
N LYS A 23 13.43 19.27 -12.38
CA LYS A 23 13.30 19.29 -13.85
C LYS A 23 11.85 19.40 -14.30
N GLU A 24 10.92 19.01 -13.43
CA GLU A 24 9.50 18.97 -13.73
C GLU A 24 8.81 20.33 -13.57
N ASP A 25 9.32 21.19 -12.69
CA ASP A 25 8.71 22.49 -12.35
C ASP A 25 8.46 23.40 -13.55
N PRO A 26 9.39 23.58 -14.52
CA PRO A 26 9.19 24.52 -15.60
C PRO A 26 7.91 24.29 -16.40
N ARG A 27 7.49 23.03 -16.62
CA ARG A 27 6.23 22.75 -17.33
C ARG A 27 5.01 22.87 -16.40
N LEU A 28 5.14 22.44 -15.14
CA LEU A 28 4.04 22.40 -14.19
C LEU A 28 3.63 23.81 -13.73
N LEU A 29 4.61 24.70 -13.52
CA LEU A 29 4.38 26.09 -13.09
C LEU A 29 3.91 27.02 -14.20
N THR A 30 3.89 26.56 -15.45
CA THR A 30 3.53 27.39 -16.62
C THR A 30 2.28 26.91 -17.37
N GLY A 31 1.50 26.00 -16.77
CA GLY A 31 0.31 25.42 -17.41
C GLY A 31 0.64 24.55 -18.63
N ARG A 32 1.86 23.98 -18.67
CA ARG A 32 2.34 23.10 -19.74
C ARG A 32 2.55 21.65 -19.26
N GLY A 33 2.03 21.32 -18.08
CA GLY A 33 1.78 19.94 -17.69
C GLY A 33 0.80 19.30 -18.68
N GLN A 34 0.80 17.98 -18.73
CA GLN A 34 -0.15 17.22 -19.53
C GLN A 34 -0.70 16.08 -18.68
N PHE A 35 -1.84 16.37 -18.07
CA PHE A 35 -2.69 15.44 -17.33
C PHE A 35 -3.63 14.71 -18.28
N VAL A 36 -4.37 13.69 -17.81
CA VAL A 36 -5.24 12.90 -18.69
C VAL A 36 -6.35 13.76 -19.29
N ASP A 37 -6.92 14.69 -18.53
CA ASP A 37 -7.99 15.57 -19.02
C ASP A 37 -7.50 16.60 -20.07
N ASP A 38 -6.19 16.85 -20.17
CA ASP A 38 -5.63 17.74 -21.20
C ASP A 38 -5.55 17.09 -22.59
N VAL A 39 -5.69 15.75 -22.65
CA VAL A 39 -5.58 15.01 -23.91
C VAL A 39 -6.89 15.10 -24.69
N THR A 40 -6.75 15.36 -25.99
CA THR A 40 -7.86 15.42 -26.96
C THR A 40 -7.51 14.59 -28.18
N LEU A 41 -8.44 13.73 -28.62
CA LEU A 41 -8.29 12.88 -29.80
C LEU A 41 -9.40 13.15 -30.82
N PRO A 42 -9.15 12.99 -32.13
CA PRO A 42 -10.20 13.11 -33.14
C PRO A 42 -11.36 12.16 -32.90
N GLY A 43 -12.59 12.68 -32.94
CA GLY A 43 -13.81 11.88 -32.80
C GLY A 43 -14.05 11.29 -31.40
N MET A 44 -13.30 11.75 -30.39
CA MET A 44 -13.42 11.33 -28.99
C MET A 44 -14.81 11.65 -28.43
N LEU A 45 -15.35 10.71 -27.66
CA LEU A 45 -16.59 10.86 -26.90
C LEU A 45 -16.28 10.96 -25.41
N HIS A 46 -17.19 11.56 -24.66
CA HIS A 46 -17.14 11.68 -23.22
C HIS A 46 -18.10 10.69 -22.58
N VAL A 47 -17.69 10.11 -21.45
CA VAL A 47 -18.42 9.09 -20.73
C VAL A 47 -18.93 9.62 -19.40
N ALA A 48 -20.17 9.28 -19.06
CA ALA A 48 -20.77 9.44 -17.74
C ALA A 48 -21.48 8.14 -17.32
N PHE A 49 -21.69 7.95 -16.02
CA PHE A 49 -22.35 6.75 -15.48
C PHE A 49 -23.65 7.13 -14.78
N ALA A 50 -24.73 6.39 -15.05
CA ALA A 50 -25.86 6.30 -14.13
C ALA A 50 -25.49 5.32 -13.02
N ARG A 51 -25.48 5.82 -11.79
CA ARG A 51 -24.95 5.11 -10.61
C ARG A 51 -26.07 4.74 -9.65
N SER A 52 -25.85 3.68 -8.88
CA SER A 52 -26.81 3.23 -7.87
C SER A 52 -27.01 4.27 -6.78
N PRO A 53 -28.25 4.68 -6.46
CA PRO A 53 -28.56 5.44 -5.25
C PRO A 53 -28.80 4.54 -4.03
N VAL A 54 -28.68 3.20 -4.19
CA VAL A 54 -29.02 2.20 -3.19
C VAL A 54 -27.77 1.40 -2.80
N ALA A 55 -27.55 1.23 -1.49
CA ALA A 55 -26.40 0.49 -0.96
C ALA A 55 -26.50 -1.04 -1.14
N ARG A 56 -27.72 -1.57 -1.18
CA ARG A 56 -27.96 -3.01 -1.39
C ARG A 56 -29.32 -3.23 -2.02
N GLY A 57 -29.39 -3.94 -3.14
CA GLY A 57 -30.66 -4.25 -3.76
C GLY A 57 -30.52 -5.02 -5.06
N ARG A 58 -31.65 -5.54 -5.55
CA ARG A 58 -31.75 -6.21 -6.85
C ARG A 58 -32.24 -5.22 -7.91
N ILE A 59 -31.62 -5.22 -9.08
CA ILE A 59 -32.06 -4.44 -10.24
C ILE A 59 -33.26 -5.15 -10.87
N LEU A 60 -34.40 -4.48 -10.94
CA LEU A 60 -35.64 -4.99 -11.52
C LEU A 60 -35.73 -4.67 -13.02
N SER A 61 -35.46 -3.42 -13.36
CA SER A 61 -35.55 -2.91 -14.73
C SER A 61 -34.63 -1.70 -14.93
N ILE A 62 -34.20 -1.49 -16.17
CA ILE A 62 -33.41 -0.32 -16.61
C ILE A 62 -34.12 0.27 -17.83
N GLN A 63 -34.57 1.51 -17.73
CA GLN A 63 -35.18 2.28 -18.82
C GLN A 63 -34.18 3.32 -19.32
N SER A 64 -33.96 3.36 -20.63
CA SER A 64 -32.86 4.12 -21.26
C SER A 64 -33.24 4.72 -22.62
N GLU A 65 -34.49 4.61 -23.03
CA GLU A 65 -35.01 5.00 -24.34
C GLU A 65 -34.79 6.50 -24.59
N PHE A 66 -35.15 7.35 -23.63
CA PHE A 66 -34.95 8.80 -23.73
C PHE A 66 -33.49 9.20 -23.81
N ALA A 67 -32.62 8.55 -23.02
CA ALA A 67 -31.18 8.78 -23.07
C ALA A 67 -30.59 8.42 -24.44
N ARG A 68 -31.04 7.30 -25.04
CA ARG A 68 -30.59 6.85 -26.38
C ARG A 68 -31.03 7.77 -27.51
N GLU A 69 -32.20 8.39 -27.39
CA GLU A 69 -32.75 9.30 -28.41
C GLU A 69 -32.20 10.73 -28.31
N MET A 70 -31.49 11.07 -27.23
CA MET A 70 -30.95 12.41 -27.02
C MET A 70 -29.87 12.75 -28.07
N PRO A 71 -29.96 13.92 -28.74
CA PRO A 71 -28.94 14.36 -29.69
C PRO A 71 -27.54 14.42 -29.07
N GLY A 72 -26.54 13.88 -29.79
CA GLY A 72 -25.15 13.81 -29.34
C GLY A 72 -24.82 12.58 -28.49
N VAL A 73 -25.81 11.77 -28.09
CA VAL A 73 -25.58 10.47 -27.47
C VAL A 73 -25.31 9.41 -28.55
N HIS A 74 -24.25 8.62 -28.35
CA HIS A 74 -23.83 7.58 -29.29
C HIS A 74 -23.97 6.17 -28.74
N ALA A 75 -23.94 6.00 -27.42
CA ALA A 75 -24.13 4.70 -26.79
C ALA A 75 -24.70 4.85 -25.37
N VAL A 76 -25.59 3.94 -25.00
CA VAL A 76 -26.05 3.70 -23.63
C VAL A 76 -25.90 2.20 -23.39
N LEU A 77 -24.93 1.84 -22.54
CA LEU A 77 -24.41 0.48 -22.39
C LEU A 77 -24.65 -0.02 -20.97
N THR A 78 -25.21 -1.23 -20.88
CA THR A 78 -25.45 -1.99 -19.65
C THR A 78 -24.39 -3.09 -19.48
N ALA A 79 -24.40 -3.80 -18.36
CA ALA A 79 -23.53 -4.96 -18.16
C ALA A 79 -23.66 -6.01 -19.29
N ALA A 80 -24.88 -6.25 -19.78
CA ALA A 80 -25.14 -7.18 -20.88
C ALA A 80 -24.46 -6.76 -22.20
N ASP A 81 -24.40 -5.45 -22.48
CA ASP A 81 -23.72 -4.93 -23.67
C ASP A 81 -22.20 -5.12 -23.57
N LEU A 82 -21.62 -4.87 -22.38
CA LEU A 82 -20.19 -5.06 -22.14
C LEU A 82 -19.79 -6.54 -22.14
N ALA A 83 -20.70 -7.46 -21.79
CA ALA A 83 -20.45 -8.89 -21.81
C ALA A 83 -20.08 -9.44 -23.20
N ALA A 84 -20.35 -8.70 -24.28
CA ALA A 84 -19.90 -9.03 -25.63
C ALA A 84 -18.36 -9.06 -25.76
N ARG A 85 -17.64 -8.35 -24.89
CA ARG A 85 -16.18 -8.44 -24.74
C ARG A 85 -15.83 -8.56 -23.25
N PRO A 86 -15.79 -9.79 -22.71
CA PRO A 86 -15.57 -9.99 -21.29
C PRO A 86 -14.19 -9.48 -20.86
N ILE A 87 -14.14 -8.97 -19.63
CA ILE A 87 -12.92 -8.54 -18.96
C ILE A 87 -12.87 -9.19 -17.58
N ARG A 88 -11.71 -9.77 -17.23
CA ARG A 88 -11.48 -10.37 -15.92
C ARG A 88 -11.01 -9.28 -14.96
N MET A 89 -11.73 -9.09 -13.86
CA MET A 89 -11.33 -8.13 -12.82
C MET A 89 -10.23 -8.74 -11.95
N LEU A 90 -9.00 -8.25 -12.11
CA LEU A 90 -7.83 -8.74 -11.38
C LEU A 90 -7.44 -7.77 -10.26
N SER A 91 -6.88 -8.31 -9.17
CA SER A 91 -6.23 -7.53 -8.12
C SER A 91 -4.90 -6.95 -8.60
N PHE A 92 -4.27 -6.13 -7.75
CA PHE A 92 -2.89 -5.68 -7.93
C PHE A 92 -1.90 -6.84 -8.16
N PHE A 93 -2.18 -8.03 -7.59
CA PHE A 93 -1.34 -9.22 -7.71
C PHE A 93 -1.59 -10.04 -8.97
N PHE A 94 -2.43 -9.54 -9.89
CA PHE A 94 -2.87 -10.24 -11.10
C PHE A 94 -3.67 -11.53 -10.82
N THR A 95 -4.24 -11.65 -9.61
CA THR A 95 -5.14 -12.73 -9.23
C THR A 95 -6.58 -12.28 -9.41
N GLU A 96 -7.47 -13.20 -9.80
CA GLU A 96 -8.90 -12.92 -9.80
C GLU A 96 -9.43 -12.71 -8.38
N ALA A 97 -10.43 -11.85 -8.24
CA ALA A 97 -11.19 -11.74 -7.01
C ALA A 97 -11.99 -13.04 -6.77
N GLU A 98 -12.09 -13.46 -5.50
CA GLU A 98 -12.91 -14.63 -5.11
C GLU A 98 -14.40 -14.39 -5.40
N ILE A 99 -14.84 -13.13 -5.29
CA ILE A 99 -16.18 -12.69 -5.65
C ILE A 99 -16.16 -12.16 -7.07
N ALA A 100 -17.15 -12.56 -7.87
CA ALA A 100 -17.30 -12.05 -9.22
C ALA A 100 -17.53 -10.52 -9.20
N ILE A 101 -16.69 -9.79 -9.93
CA ILE A 101 -16.80 -8.33 -10.09
C ILE A 101 -17.03 -8.03 -11.56
N ALA A 102 -18.08 -7.28 -11.86
CA ALA A 102 -18.36 -6.76 -13.20
C ALA A 102 -18.07 -5.24 -13.28
N PRO A 103 -17.64 -4.71 -14.45
CA PRO A 103 -17.44 -3.27 -14.64
C PRO A 103 -18.69 -2.43 -14.37
N LEU A 104 -19.87 -2.93 -14.77
CA LEU A 104 -21.17 -2.37 -14.45
C LEU A 104 -21.95 -3.37 -13.60
N ALA A 105 -22.76 -2.87 -12.66
CA ALA A 105 -23.64 -3.70 -11.83
C ALA A 105 -24.55 -4.56 -12.71
N ASP A 106 -24.65 -5.85 -12.39
CA ASP A 106 -25.48 -6.81 -13.11
C ASP A 106 -26.38 -7.55 -12.10
N GLY A 107 -27.70 -7.42 -12.29
CA GLY A 107 -28.73 -8.01 -11.44
C GLY A 107 -28.83 -7.44 -10.02
N GLN A 108 -27.75 -6.93 -9.43
CA GLN A 108 -27.71 -6.40 -8.06
C GLN A 108 -26.71 -5.27 -7.90
N VAL A 109 -26.94 -4.43 -6.89
CA VAL A 109 -26.05 -3.36 -6.44
C VAL A 109 -25.59 -3.61 -5.01
N ALA A 110 -24.36 -3.25 -4.70
CA ALA A 110 -23.73 -3.55 -3.43
C ALA A 110 -23.16 -2.34 -2.67
N TYR A 111 -23.22 -1.13 -3.25
CA TYR A 111 -22.92 0.12 -2.56
C TYR A 111 -23.52 1.32 -3.32
N VAL A 112 -23.76 2.43 -2.61
CA VAL A 112 -24.18 3.70 -3.24
C VAL A 112 -23.04 4.22 -4.11
N GLY A 113 -23.33 4.61 -5.34
CA GLY A 113 -22.33 5.08 -6.31
C GLY A 113 -21.85 4.00 -7.29
N GLU A 114 -22.26 2.73 -7.11
CA GLU A 114 -21.89 1.66 -8.04
C GLU A 114 -22.36 1.96 -9.47
N PRO A 115 -21.48 1.90 -10.49
CA PRO A 115 -21.88 2.19 -11.86
C PRO A 115 -22.82 1.11 -12.41
N VAL A 116 -23.99 1.52 -12.94
CA VAL A 116 -25.03 0.59 -13.44
C VAL A 116 -25.15 0.67 -14.96
N VAL A 117 -25.16 1.90 -15.50
CA VAL A 117 -25.25 2.14 -16.95
C VAL A 117 -24.19 3.16 -17.35
N MET A 118 -23.53 2.93 -18.47
CA MET A 118 -22.55 3.84 -19.04
C MET A 118 -23.13 4.55 -20.26
N VAL A 119 -22.95 5.87 -20.34
CA VAL A 119 -23.38 6.70 -21.47
C VAL A 119 -22.16 7.31 -22.14
N ALA A 120 -22.10 7.26 -23.47
CA ALA A 120 -21.07 7.93 -24.27
C ALA A 120 -21.72 8.98 -25.19
N ALA A 121 -21.28 10.24 -25.10
CA ALA A 121 -21.82 11.37 -25.86
C ALA A 121 -20.72 12.32 -26.37
N GLU A 122 -21.07 13.27 -27.24
CA GLU A 122 -20.12 14.21 -27.86
C GLU A 122 -19.41 15.13 -26.85
N THR A 123 -20.06 15.44 -25.73
CA THR A 123 -19.49 16.28 -24.67
C THR A 123 -19.79 15.68 -23.30
N ARG A 124 -18.99 16.06 -22.30
CA ARG A 124 -19.21 15.64 -20.92
C ARG A 124 -20.61 16.02 -20.42
N ALA A 125 -21.04 17.26 -20.65
CA ALA A 125 -22.36 17.74 -20.23
C ALA A 125 -23.49 16.91 -20.86
N MET A 126 -23.41 16.58 -22.15
CA MET A 126 -24.41 15.73 -22.81
C MET A 126 -24.43 14.30 -22.24
N ALA A 127 -23.26 13.76 -21.88
CA ALA A 127 -23.20 12.43 -21.26
C ALA A 127 -23.86 12.44 -19.87
N GLU A 128 -23.63 13.47 -19.06
CA GLU A 128 -24.24 13.66 -17.75
C GLU A 128 -25.76 13.88 -17.85
N ASP A 129 -26.21 14.74 -18.75
CA ASP A 129 -27.63 14.98 -19.03
C ASP A 129 -28.33 13.67 -19.40
N ALA A 130 -27.76 12.91 -20.34
CA ALA A 130 -28.32 11.63 -20.76
C ALA A 130 -28.27 10.56 -19.67
N ALA A 131 -27.20 10.50 -18.86
CA ALA A 131 -27.12 9.59 -17.72
C ALA A 131 -28.21 9.89 -16.67
N SER A 132 -28.59 11.16 -16.49
CA SER A 132 -29.66 11.57 -15.57
C SER A 132 -31.07 11.15 -16.02
N LEU A 133 -31.26 10.82 -17.30
CA LEU A 133 -32.52 10.34 -17.87
C LEU A 133 -32.70 8.82 -17.78
N ILE A 134 -31.71 8.11 -17.24
CA ILE A 134 -31.78 6.66 -17.04
C ILE A 134 -32.54 6.38 -15.76
N GLU A 135 -33.63 5.63 -15.87
CA GLU A 135 -34.41 5.19 -14.72
C GLU A 135 -34.08 3.72 -14.41
N VAL A 136 -33.65 3.46 -13.18
CA VAL A 136 -33.38 2.10 -12.70
C VAL A 136 -34.30 1.79 -11.53
N GLU A 137 -35.04 0.68 -11.65
CA GLU A 137 -35.94 0.22 -10.61
C GLU A 137 -35.22 -0.81 -9.73
N TYR A 138 -35.27 -0.62 -8.41
CA TYR A 138 -34.61 -1.47 -7.42
C TYR A 138 -35.59 -2.11 -6.45
N GLU A 139 -35.35 -3.37 -6.11
CA GLU A 139 -35.83 -3.97 -4.87
C GLU A 139 -34.74 -3.76 -3.80
N GLU A 140 -34.93 -2.78 -2.92
CA GLU A 140 -33.96 -2.42 -1.87
C GLU A 140 -33.92 -3.48 -0.76
N HIS A 141 -32.73 -3.75 -0.23
CA HIS A 141 -32.51 -4.61 0.93
C HIS A 141 -31.74 -3.85 2.01
N ASP A 142 -31.87 -4.29 3.27
CA ASP A 142 -31.12 -3.69 4.37
C ASP A 142 -29.60 -3.87 4.18
N PRO A 143 -28.83 -2.76 4.14
CA PRO A 143 -27.39 -2.82 3.93
C PRO A 143 -26.65 -3.15 5.23
N VAL A 144 -25.48 -3.78 5.07
CA VAL A 144 -24.52 -4.00 6.16
C VAL A 144 -23.44 -2.93 6.03
N VAL A 145 -23.35 -1.96 6.94
CA VAL A 145 -22.46 -0.79 6.77
C VAL A 145 -21.25 -0.78 7.71
N THR A 146 -21.29 -1.52 8.83
CA THR A 146 -20.18 -1.59 9.80
C THR A 146 -19.60 -3.00 9.96
N ILE A 147 -18.37 -3.08 10.46
CA ILE A 147 -17.73 -4.36 10.86
C ILE A 147 -18.60 -5.11 11.88
N ALA A 148 -19.18 -4.41 12.85
CA ALA A 148 -20.06 -5.01 13.86
C ALA A 148 -21.29 -5.67 13.23
N GLN A 149 -21.93 -5.01 12.25
CA GLN A 149 -23.05 -5.60 11.51
C GLN A 149 -22.59 -6.77 10.62
N ALA A 150 -21.42 -6.67 9.99
CA ALA A 150 -20.88 -7.72 9.12
C ALA A 150 -20.66 -9.05 9.86
N ARG A 151 -20.27 -8.99 11.14
CA ARG A 151 -20.08 -10.16 12.02
C ARG A 151 -21.34 -10.96 12.27
N SER A 152 -22.51 -10.32 12.33
CA SER A 152 -23.77 -10.96 12.74
C SER A 152 -24.79 -11.09 11.62
N SER A 153 -24.53 -10.49 10.45
CA SER A 153 -25.43 -10.53 9.30
C SER A 153 -25.13 -11.72 8.38
N ALA A 154 -26.12 -12.06 7.54
CA ALA A 154 -25.88 -12.95 6.41
C ALA A 154 -24.87 -12.32 5.44
N ALA A 155 -24.20 -13.16 4.65
CA ALA A 155 -23.24 -12.70 3.66
C ALA A 155 -23.89 -11.71 2.66
N ILE A 156 -23.21 -10.61 2.37
CA ILE A 156 -23.69 -9.62 1.40
C ILE A 156 -23.50 -10.10 -0.04
N HIS A 157 -22.52 -10.97 -0.28
CA HIS A 157 -22.21 -11.55 -1.58
C HIS A 157 -22.81 -12.95 -1.70
N ALA A 158 -23.45 -13.21 -2.83
CA ALA A 158 -24.05 -14.51 -3.12
C ALA A 158 -22.97 -15.62 -3.15
N GLY A 159 -23.31 -16.79 -2.60
CA GLY A 159 -22.42 -17.96 -2.57
C GLY A 159 -21.39 -17.96 -1.43
N MET A 160 -21.38 -16.96 -0.56
CA MET A 160 -20.56 -16.95 0.65
C MET A 160 -21.32 -17.39 1.90
N ASP A 161 -20.62 -18.06 2.81
CA ASP A 161 -21.16 -18.47 4.12
C ASP A 161 -21.10 -17.34 5.17
N SER A 162 -20.22 -16.34 4.96
CA SER A 162 -20.01 -15.23 5.90
C SER A 162 -19.49 -13.97 5.18
N ASN A 163 -19.45 -12.84 5.89
CA ASN A 163 -18.85 -11.60 5.40
C ASN A 163 -17.32 -11.52 5.56
N VAL A 164 -16.64 -12.61 5.95
CA VAL A 164 -15.18 -12.60 6.07
C VAL A 164 -14.56 -12.71 4.68
N ALA A 165 -13.88 -11.64 4.25
CA ALA A 165 -13.17 -11.53 2.98
C ALA A 165 -11.79 -12.18 3.01
N ALA A 166 -11.10 -12.07 4.14
CA ALA A 166 -9.79 -12.66 4.40
C ALA A 166 -9.59 -12.81 5.91
N GLU A 167 -8.92 -13.86 6.36
CA GLU A 167 -8.58 -14.09 7.77
C GLU A 167 -7.21 -14.76 7.88
N ILE A 168 -6.40 -14.28 8.82
CA ILE A 168 -5.09 -14.86 9.15
C ILE A 168 -4.87 -14.80 10.66
N GLY A 169 -4.20 -15.80 11.21
CA GLY A 169 -3.87 -15.89 12.64
C GLY A 169 -4.88 -16.73 13.42
N ASP A 170 -4.75 -16.71 14.75
CA ASP A 170 -5.63 -17.42 15.67
C ASP A 170 -6.03 -16.43 16.80
N GLU A 171 -7.31 -16.42 17.18
CA GLU A 171 -7.81 -15.52 18.24
C GLU A 171 -7.42 -16.00 19.64
N ASP A 172 -7.22 -17.32 19.79
CA ASP A 172 -6.78 -17.91 21.05
C ASP A 172 -5.27 -17.71 21.25
N ILE A 173 -4.90 -17.22 22.43
CA ILE A 173 -3.51 -17.07 22.84
C ILE A 173 -2.96 -18.39 23.40
N GLU A 174 -1.72 -18.71 23.06
CA GLU A 174 -1.03 -19.86 23.62
C GLU A 174 -0.78 -19.68 25.13
N GLU A 175 -0.81 -20.78 25.89
CA GLU A 175 -0.65 -20.77 27.36
C GLU A 175 0.63 -20.04 27.82
N GLU A 176 1.72 -20.14 27.06
CA GLU A 176 2.97 -19.44 27.39
C GLU A 176 2.81 -17.92 27.32
N LEU A 177 2.17 -17.41 26.28
CA LEU A 177 1.94 -15.97 26.10
C LEU A 177 1.00 -15.45 27.18
N GLU A 178 -0.09 -16.19 27.48
CA GLU A 178 -1.01 -15.80 28.54
C GLU A 178 -0.29 -15.75 29.91
N ARG A 179 0.56 -16.73 30.22
CA ARG A 179 1.36 -16.71 31.45
C ARG A 179 2.28 -15.50 31.53
N LYS A 180 2.91 -15.09 30.42
CA LYS A 180 3.76 -13.88 30.35
C LYS A 180 2.92 -12.61 30.59
N LEU A 181 1.76 -12.50 29.94
CA LEU A 181 0.85 -11.37 30.10
C LEU A 181 0.30 -11.29 31.53
N ALA A 182 -0.14 -12.40 32.12
CA ALA A 182 -0.65 -12.47 33.48
C ALA A 182 0.43 -12.20 34.54
N GLY A 183 1.69 -12.55 34.26
CA GLY A 183 2.84 -12.27 35.14
C GLY A 183 3.41 -10.86 35.03
N SER A 184 2.86 -10.02 34.14
CA SER A 184 3.34 -8.65 33.93
C SER A 184 2.91 -7.72 35.07
N VAL A 185 3.75 -6.73 35.40
CA VAL A 185 3.43 -5.71 36.41
C VAL A 185 2.28 -4.84 35.92
N LEU A 186 2.26 -4.54 34.62
CA LEU A 186 1.17 -3.85 33.97
C LEU A 186 0.73 -4.64 32.74
N ARG A 187 -0.54 -5.05 32.69
CA ARG A 187 -1.20 -5.55 31.48
C ARG A 187 -2.21 -4.50 31.04
N LEU A 188 -2.08 -4.04 29.79
CA LEU A 188 -3.00 -3.08 29.18
C LEU A 188 -3.70 -3.67 27.98
N SER A 189 -4.93 -3.25 27.78
CA SER A 189 -5.68 -3.40 26.54
C SER A 189 -5.97 -2.00 26.00
N HIS A 190 -5.66 -1.76 24.73
CA HIS A 190 -5.91 -0.48 24.07
C HIS A 190 -6.61 -0.72 22.74
N LYS A 191 -7.81 -0.17 22.60
CA LYS A 191 -8.57 -0.19 21.36
C LYS A 191 -8.37 1.12 20.61
N VAL A 192 -8.12 1.00 19.31
CA VAL A 192 -8.07 2.12 18.37
C VAL A 192 -9.05 1.83 17.24
N VAL A 193 -9.84 2.85 16.86
CA VAL A 193 -10.72 2.84 15.70
C VAL A 193 -10.26 3.95 14.76
N HIS A 194 -9.80 3.55 13.59
CA HIS A 194 -9.47 4.46 12.50
C HIS A 194 -10.68 4.56 11.57
N GLN A 195 -11.22 5.76 11.42
CA GLN A 195 -12.32 6.06 10.52
C GLN A 195 -11.95 5.81 9.06
N ARG A 196 -12.99 5.65 8.24
CA ARG A 196 -12.88 5.63 6.79
C ARG A 196 -12.48 7.01 6.26
N ILE A 197 -11.57 7.04 5.30
CA ILE A 197 -11.09 8.27 4.64
C ILE A 197 -10.90 8.04 3.14
N SER A 198 -10.83 9.12 2.37
CA SER A 198 -10.48 9.13 0.96
C SER A 198 -9.05 9.62 0.75
N GLN A 199 -8.35 9.06 -0.23
CA GLN A 199 -7.03 9.54 -0.68
C GLN A 199 -7.11 10.96 -1.24
N ALA A 200 -8.29 11.34 -1.76
CA ALA A 200 -8.64 12.64 -2.32
C ALA A 200 -7.51 13.33 -3.14
N PRO A 201 -6.85 12.65 -4.11
CA PRO A 201 -5.86 13.31 -4.95
C PRO A 201 -6.51 14.48 -5.71
N MET A 202 -5.79 15.58 -5.90
CA MET A 202 -6.34 16.81 -6.50
C MET A 202 -6.81 16.59 -7.93
N GLU A 203 -6.03 15.87 -8.73
CA GLU A 203 -6.54 15.25 -9.96
C GLU A 203 -7.26 13.95 -9.57
N THR A 204 -8.51 13.81 -9.97
CA THR A 204 -9.32 12.61 -9.78
C THR A 204 -8.86 11.45 -10.70
N ARG A 205 -9.53 10.30 -10.66
CA ARG A 205 -9.29 9.21 -11.63
C ARG A 205 -9.77 9.58 -13.03
N GLY A 206 -9.09 9.06 -14.03
CA GLY A 206 -9.49 9.23 -15.41
C GLY A 206 -8.78 8.28 -16.36
N VAL A 207 -9.48 7.96 -17.45
CA VAL A 207 -8.93 7.19 -18.56
C VAL A 207 -9.45 7.71 -19.90
N ILE A 208 -8.57 7.70 -20.90
CA ILE A 208 -8.94 7.77 -22.30
C ILE A 208 -8.52 6.45 -22.93
N ALA A 209 -9.47 5.74 -23.53
CA ALA A 209 -9.19 4.50 -24.25
C ALA A 209 -9.43 4.73 -25.74
N ALA A 210 -8.42 4.48 -26.57
CA ALA A 210 -8.52 4.55 -28.02
C ALA A 210 -8.09 3.23 -28.65
N ARG A 211 -8.86 2.78 -29.63
CA ARG A 211 -8.57 1.58 -30.42
C ARG A 211 -7.78 1.98 -31.67
N ASP A 212 -6.54 1.52 -31.79
CA ASP A 212 -5.65 1.81 -32.93
C ASP A 212 -5.74 0.74 -34.04
N GLY A 213 -6.02 -0.50 -33.67
CA GLY A 213 -6.19 -1.68 -34.54
C GLY A 213 -7.38 -2.53 -34.09
N SER A 214 -7.62 -3.71 -34.66
CA SER A 214 -8.79 -4.53 -34.25
C SER A 214 -8.77 -4.88 -32.76
N GLU A 215 -7.58 -5.13 -32.21
CA GLU A 215 -7.35 -5.48 -30.81
C GLU A 215 -6.20 -4.68 -30.18
N GLU A 216 -5.77 -3.58 -30.82
CA GLU A 216 -4.70 -2.72 -30.33
C GLU A 216 -5.31 -1.49 -29.62
N LEU A 217 -4.83 -1.22 -28.40
CA LEU A 217 -5.31 -0.16 -27.53
C LEU A 217 -4.17 0.77 -27.12
N THR A 218 -4.40 2.07 -27.29
CA THR A 218 -3.65 3.10 -26.56
C THR A 218 -4.53 3.70 -25.47
N LEU A 219 -4.04 3.65 -24.24
CA LEU A 219 -4.70 4.18 -23.05
C LEU A 219 -3.92 5.38 -22.52
N TRP A 220 -4.61 6.48 -22.22
CA TRP A 220 -4.09 7.53 -21.35
C TRP A 220 -4.75 7.37 -20.00
N SER A 221 -3.99 7.11 -18.94
CA SER A 221 -4.56 6.76 -17.64
C SER A 221 -3.88 7.50 -16.51
N THR A 222 -4.67 7.95 -15.54
CA THR A 222 -4.14 8.46 -14.28
C THR A 222 -3.67 7.26 -13.46
N CYS A 223 -2.42 6.82 -13.61
CA CYS A 223 -1.93 5.62 -12.95
C CYS A 223 -0.55 5.79 -12.31
N GLN A 224 -0.24 4.89 -11.38
CA GLN A 224 1.05 4.82 -10.69
C GLN A 224 2.13 4.04 -11.48
N SER A 225 1.70 3.27 -12.49
CA SER A 225 2.56 2.53 -13.39
C SER A 225 1.87 2.24 -14.73
N PRO A 226 2.32 2.85 -15.84
CA PRO A 226 1.86 2.48 -17.17
C PRO A 226 2.14 1.00 -17.50
N HIS A 227 3.27 0.47 -17.04
CA HIS A 227 3.65 -0.93 -17.29
C HIS A 227 2.73 -1.92 -16.58
N LEU A 228 2.40 -1.64 -15.32
CA LEU A 228 1.49 -2.49 -14.55
C LEU A 228 0.09 -2.46 -15.14
N VAL A 229 -0.41 -1.27 -15.50
CA VAL A 229 -1.72 -1.14 -16.15
C VAL A 229 -1.74 -1.86 -17.50
N ALA A 230 -0.71 -1.73 -18.33
CA ALA A 230 -0.64 -2.42 -19.62
C ALA A 230 -0.71 -3.94 -19.43
N ARG A 231 0.06 -4.47 -18.48
CA ARG A 231 0.06 -5.90 -18.14
C ARG A 231 -1.27 -6.36 -17.57
N TRP A 232 -1.87 -5.56 -16.69
CA TRP A 232 -3.17 -5.85 -16.10
C TRP A 232 -4.24 -5.95 -17.19
N VAL A 233 -4.31 -4.99 -18.11
CA VAL A 233 -5.30 -4.96 -19.20
C VAL A 233 -5.07 -6.12 -20.18
N SER A 234 -3.81 -6.44 -20.50
CA SER A 234 -3.47 -7.61 -21.32
C SER A 234 -4.04 -8.90 -20.70
N LEU A 235 -3.76 -9.14 -19.42
CA LEU A 235 -4.25 -10.32 -18.71
C LEU A 235 -5.77 -10.35 -18.57
N ALA A 236 -6.36 -9.19 -18.30
CA ALA A 236 -7.80 -9.02 -18.09
C ALA A 236 -8.61 -9.30 -19.37
N LEU A 237 -8.09 -8.93 -20.53
CA LEU A 237 -8.76 -9.09 -21.84
C LEU A 237 -8.25 -10.29 -22.65
N ASP A 238 -7.26 -11.03 -22.15
CA ASP A 238 -6.54 -12.08 -22.88
C ASP A 238 -5.97 -11.58 -24.22
N LEU A 239 -5.32 -10.42 -24.18
CA LEU A 239 -4.66 -9.78 -25.33
C LEU A 239 -3.14 -9.85 -25.16
N PRO A 240 -2.34 -9.88 -26.25
CA PRO A 240 -0.89 -9.82 -26.12
C PRO A 240 -0.47 -8.46 -25.52
N ASP A 241 0.53 -8.45 -24.62
CA ASP A 241 1.08 -7.23 -24.01
C ASP A 241 1.42 -6.16 -25.08
N THR A 242 1.89 -6.57 -26.25
CA THR A 242 2.25 -5.68 -27.36
C THR A 242 1.06 -4.96 -27.99
N ALA A 243 -0.16 -5.42 -27.77
CA ALA A 243 -1.37 -4.75 -28.21
C ALA A 243 -1.82 -3.64 -27.25
N ILE A 244 -1.23 -3.54 -26.05
CA ILE A 244 -1.63 -2.58 -25.03
C ILE A 244 -0.51 -1.56 -24.78
N ARG A 245 -0.76 -0.32 -25.16
CA ARG A 245 0.08 0.83 -24.82
C ARG A 245 -0.62 1.70 -23.79
N VAL A 246 0.08 2.05 -22.72
CA VAL A 246 -0.42 2.95 -21.68
C VAL A 246 0.52 4.15 -21.57
N ILE A 247 -0.07 5.33 -21.53
CA ILE A 247 0.63 6.61 -21.41
C ILE A 247 0.10 7.31 -20.15
N ALA A 248 1.00 7.58 -19.22
CA ALA A 248 0.74 8.45 -18.07
C ALA A 248 1.89 9.45 -18.00
N LYS A 249 1.66 10.70 -18.36
CA LYS A 249 2.69 11.74 -18.31
C LYS A 249 2.67 12.40 -16.93
N ASP A 250 1.96 13.51 -16.78
CA ASP A 250 1.77 14.14 -15.48
C ASP A 250 0.53 13.53 -14.80
N VAL A 251 0.64 13.19 -13.51
CA VAL A 251 -0.46 12.66 -12.67
C VAL A 251 -0.53 13.51 -11.40
N GLY A 252 -1.70 14.08 -11.13
CA GLY A 252 -1.95 15.06 -10.05
C GLY A 252 -2.21 14.41 -8.70
N GLY A 253 -1.29 13.54 -8.28
CA GLY A 253 -1.40 12.72 -7.07
C GLY A 253 -2.18 11.42 -7.30
N ALA A 254 -1.85 10.43 -6.48
CA ALA A 254 -2.40 9.07 -6.57
C ALA A 254 -2.54 8.42 -5.20
N PHE A 255 -1.44 8.45 -4.44
CA PHE A 255 -1.37 8.03 -3.03
C PHE A 255 -1.80 6.60 -2.74
N GLY A 256 -1.87 5.72 -3.75
CA GLY A 256 -2.29 4.31 -3.62
C GLY A 256 -3.60 3.99 -4.33
N LEU A 257 -4.44 4.98 -4.65
CA LEU A 257 -5.74 4.77 -5.30
C LEU A 257 -5.60 4.36 -6.78
N LYS A 258 -4.61 4.93 -7.47
CA LYS A 258 -4.43 4.86 -8.93
C LYS A 258 -3.48 3.72 -9.34
N ASN A 259 -3.60 2.55 -8.72
CA ASN A 259 -2.70 1.40 -8.94
C ASN A 259 -2.96 0.70 -10.28
N HIS A 260 -4.20 0.27 -10.51
CA HIS A 260 -4.65 -0.49 -11.67
C HIS A 260 -6.08 -0.04 -12.06
N PRO A 261 -6.55 -0.35 -13.28
CA PRO A 261 -7.92 -0.03 -13.69
C PRO A 261 -8.94 -0.65 -12.74
N TRP A 262 -9.99 0.10 -12.42
CA TRP A 262 -11.11 -0.41 -11.64
C TRP A 262 -12.37 -0.52 -12.51
N LYS A 263 -13.55 -0.54 -11.89
CA LYS A 263 -14.84 -0.78 -12.56
C LYS A 263 -15.08 0.21 -13.72
N GLU A 264 -14.94 1.52 -13.47
CA GLU A 264 -15.20 2.54 -14.49
C GLU A 264 -14.16 2.53 -15.61
N GLU A 265 -12.85 2.48 -15.28
CA GLU A 265 -11.82 2.42 -16.31
C GLU A 265 -11.97 1.17 -17.18
N SER A 266 -12.29 0.03 -16.56
CA SER A 266 -12.55 -1.24 -17.26
C SER A 266 -13.75 -1.13 -18.21
N ALA A 267 -14.85 -0.50 -17.76
CA ALA A 267 -16.03 -0.29 -18.61
C ALA A 267 -15.69 0.56 -19.84
N VAL A 268 -14.93 1.64 -19.66
CA VAL A 268 -14.49 2.54 -20.74
C VAL A 268 -13.57 1.82 -21.72
N ILE A 269 -12.61 1.03 -21.23
CA ILE A 269 -11.69 0.25 -22.07
C ILE A 269 -12.46 -0.76 -22.94
N VAL A 270 -13.38 -1.52 -22.33
CA VAL A 270 -14.20 -2.51 -23.04
C VAL A 270 -15.09 -1.82 -24.08
N ALA A 271 -15.76 -0.72 -23.73
CA ALA A 271 -16.60 -0.02 -24.69
C ALA A 271 -15.82 0.65 -25.82
N ALA A 272 -14.60 1.13 -25.59
CA ALA A 272 -13.76 1.66 -26.66
C ALA A 272 -13.42 0.57 -27.70
N LEU A 273 -13.19 -0.67 -27.26
CA LEU A 273 -13.02 -1.81 -28.16
C LEU A 273 -14.28 -2.10 -28.97
N LEU A 274 -15.44 -2.15 -28.31
CA LEU A 274 -16.73 -2.46 -28.93
C LEU A 274 -17.17 -1.38 -29.93
N LEU A 275 -17.07 -0.10 -29.55
CA LEU A 275 -17.52 1.03 -30.37
C LEU A 275 -16.52 1.44 -31.44
N GLY A 276 -15.22 1.14 -31.25
CA GLY A 276 -14.16 1.55 -32.18
C GLY A 276 -13.97 3.06 -32.26
N ARG A 277 -14.23 3.79 -31.17
CA ARG A 277 -14.03 5.23 -31.04
C ARG A 277 -13.28 5.55 -29.75
N PRO A 278 -12.46 6.62 -29.70
CA PRO A 278 -11.85 7.05 -28.46
C PRO A 278 -12.91 7.47 -27.43
N LEU A 279 -12.81 6.94 -26.21
CA LEU A 279 -13.70 7.28 -25.10
C LEU A 279 -12.90 7.91 -23.98
N LYS A 280 -13.39 9.02 -23.43
CA LYS A 280 -12.80 9.75 -22.32
C LYS A 280 -13.75 9.75 -21.13
N TRP A 281 -13.25 9.27 -20.00
CA TRP A 281 -13.91 9.39 -18.70
C TRP A 281 -12.96 10.08 -17.73
N ILE A 282 -13.48 11.11 -17.05
CA ILE A 282 -12.80 11.83 -15.98
C ILE A 282 -13.85 11.94 -14.87
N GLU A 283 -13.61 11.29 -13.73
CA GLU A 283 -14.56 11.37 -12.61
C GLU A 283 -14.53 12.79 -12.01
N ASP A 284 -15.67 13.26 -11.53
CA ASP A 284 -15.71 14.50 -10.75
C ASP A 284 -15.40 14.26 -9.27
N ARG A 285 -15.42 15.33 -8.45
CA ARG A 285 -15.14 15.20 -7.02
C ARG A 285 -16.24 14.47 -6.25
N TYR A 286 -17.49 14.58 -6.70
CA TYR A 286 -18.60 13.86 -6.08
C TYR A 286 -18.40 12.36 -6.27
N GLU A 287 -18.17 11.91 -7.50
CA GLU A 287 -17.83 10.52 -7.82
C GLU A 287 -16.56 10.05 -7.10
N ALA A 288 -15.52 10.89 -7.03
CA ALA A 288 -14.28 10.55 -6.33
C ALA A 288 -14.46 10.34 -4.82
N LEU A 289 -15.46 10.97 -4.19
CA LEU A 289 -15.73 10.79 -2.77
C LEU A 289 -16.76 9.69 -2.51
N THR A 290 -17.78 9.55 -3.38
CA THR A 290 -18.92 8.65 -3.14
C THR A 290 -18.88 7.35 -3.92
N ALA A 291 -18.02 7.19 -4.93
CA ALA A 291 -17.98 6.00 -5.78
C ALA A 291 -16.59 5.35 -5.93
N SER A 292 -15.50 6.11 -5.72
CA SER A 292 -14.15 5.54 -5.67
C SER A 292 -13.95 4.61 -4.46
N ASN A 293 -12.95 3.74 -4.56
CA ASN A 293 -12.44 3.02 -3.39
C ASN A 293 -11.84 3.99 -2.37
N GLN A 294 -11.98 3.66 -1.09
CA GLN A 294 -11.56 4.48 0.06
C GLN A 294 -10.55 3.70 0.91
N ALA A 295 -10.07 4.26 2.02
CA ALA A 295 -9.00 3.69 2.80
C ALA A 295 -9.29 3.64 4.31
N ARG A 296 -8.45 2.86 4.98
CA ARG A 296 -8.28 2.72 6.44
C ARG A 296 -9.33 1.90 7.15
N GLU A 297 -10.55 2.39 7.26
CA GLU A 297 -11.60 1.94 8.20
C GLU A 297 -11.31 0.60 8.91
N ALA A 298 -10.76 0.70 10.12
CA ALA A 298 -10.28 -0.46 10.86
C ALA A 298 -10.39 -0.27 12.37
N GLU A 299 -10.54 -1.39 13.07
CA GLU A 299 -10.52 -1.48 14.52
C GLU A 299 -9.37 -2.41 14.93
N MET A 300 -8.54 -1.98 15.87
CA MET A 300 -7.50 -2.83 16.45
C MET A 300 -7.53 -2.77 17.97
N THR A 301 -7.55 -3.92 18.61
CA THR A 301 -7.29 -4.05 20.04
C THR A 301 -5.92 -4.68 20.25
N LEU A 302 -5.01 -3.94 20.88
CA LEU A 302 -3.69 -4.43 21.24
C LEU A 302 -3.61 -4.59 22.75
N GLN A 303 -3.38 -5.83 23.19
CA GLN A 303 -3.00 -6.13 24.56
C GLN A 303 -1.49 -6.22 24.68
N ALA A 304 -0.92 -5.64 25.73
CA ALA A 304 0.51 -5.70 25.99
C ALA A 304 0.81 -5.78 27.49
N GLY A 305 1.82 -6.57 27.83
CA GLY A 305 2.37 -6.69 29.17
C GLY A 305 3.70 -5.94 29.32
N PHE A 306 3.91 -5.32 30.48
CA PHE A 306 5.13 -4.61 30.85
C PHE A 306 5.63 -5.04 32.24
N ASP A 307 6.96 -5.11 32.41
CA ASP A 307 7.59 -5.29 33.73
C ASP A 307 7.67 -3.96 34.53
N ALA A 308 8.24 -4.00 35.74
CA ALA A 308 8.35 -2.82 36.61
C ALA A 308 9.24 -1.72 35.99
N GLU A 309 10.17 -2.12 35.14
CA GLU A 309 11.05 -1.26 34.38
C GLU A 309 10.40 -0.84 33.05
N GLY A 310 9.14 -1.16 32.78
CA GLY A 310 8.46 -0.76 31.54
C GLY A 310 8.99 -1.45 30.28
N ARG A 311 9.64 -2.61 30.40
CA ARG A 311 10.01 -3.44 29.25
C ARG A 311 8.83 -4.32 28.83
N LEU A 312 8.62 -4.45 27.52
CA LEU A 312 7.59 -5.30 26.95
C LEU A 312 7.87 -6.76 27.28
N THR A 313 6.85 -7.50 27.74
CA THR A 313 6.95 -8.93 28.11
C THR A 313 6.19 -9.83 27.15
N GLY A 314 5.14 -9.33 26.51
CA GLY A 314 4.31 -10.03 25.54
C GLY A 314 3.19 -9.15 25.00
N SER A 315 2.60 -9.55 23.87
CA SER A 315 1.50 -8.81 23.23
C SER A 315 0.54 -9.73 22.48
N HIS A 316 -0.73 -9.35 22.39
CA HIS A 316 -1.76 -10.00 21.56
C HIS A 316 -2.57 -8.94 20.81
N GLY A 317 -2.68 -9.06 19.49
CA GLY A 317 -3.41 -8.10 18.64
C GLY A 317 -4.60 -8.73 17.93
N ILE A 318 -5.76 -8.07 18.00
CA ILE A 318 -6.95 -8.39 17.21
C ILE A 318 -7.19 -7.21 16.27
N TYR A 319 -7.15 -7.45 14.96
CA TYR A 319 -7.34 -6.43 13.93
C TYR A 319 -8.48 -6.82 12.99
N ASP A 320 -9.37 -5.86 12.74
CA ASP A 320 -10.47 -6.00 11.80
C ASP A 320 -10.49 -4.78 10.87
N CYS A 321 -10.54 -4.99 9.56
CA CYS A 321 -10.70 -3.92 8.58
C CYS A 321 -11.97 -4.09 7.74
N ASN A 322 -12.58 -2.96 7.37
CA ASN A 322 -13.72 -2.93 6.48
C ASN A 322 -13.24 -2.86 5.02
N ASN A 323 -13.46 -3.94 4.26
CA ASN A 323 -13.09 -4.04 2.85
C ASN A 323 -14.11 -3.40 1.90
N GLY A 324 -15.29 -2.99 2.40
CA GLY A 324 -16.41 -2.58 1.56
C GLY A 324 -16.92 -3.71 0.68
N ALA A 325 -17.69 -3.38 -0.36
CA ALA A 325 -18.35 -4.38 -1.19
C ALA A 325 -17.35 -5.03 -2.15
N PHE A 326 -16.56 -4.20 -2.84
CA PHE A 326 -15.59 -4.64 -3.83
C PHE A 326 -14.26 -3.91 -3.64
N PRO A 327 -13.35 -4.42 -2.78
CA PRO A 327 -12.02 -3.84 -2.61
C PRO A 327 -11.14 -4.06 -3.86
N GLN A 328 -10.14 -3.20 -4.08
CA GLN A 328 -9.09 -3.38 -5.11
C GLN A 328 -8.20 -4.64 -4.88
N GLY A 329 -8.39 -5.27 -3.73
CA GLY A 329 -7.94 -6.60 -3.37
C GLY A 329 -8.48 -6.91 -1.98
N ALA A 330 -9.18 -8.03 -1.82
CA ALA A 330 -9.62 -8.47 -0.49
C ALA A 330 -8.38 -8.77 0.36
N ASP A 331 -8.30 -8.14 1.53
CA ASP A 331 -7.14 -8.26 2.40
C ASP A 331 -7.58 -8.24 3.88
N SER A 332 -6.81 -8.90 4.74
CA SER A 332 -6.88 -8.72 6.19
C SER A 332 -5.73 -7.85 6.71
N ASN A 333 -4.89 -7.32 5.81
CA ASN A 333 -3.77 -6.42 6.05
C ASN A 333 -2.75 -6.97 7.04
N ILE A 334 -2.25 -8.19 6.76
CA ILE A 334 -1.26 -8.88 7.60
C ILE A 334 -0.01 -8.04 7.92
N ALA A 335 0.33 -7.08 7.06
CA ALA A 335 1.42 -6.14 7.26
C ALA A 335 1.30 -5.37 8.59
N VAL A 336 0.08 -5.06 9.06
CA VAL A 336 -0.15 -4.44 10.38
C VAL A 336 0.50 -5.28 11.49
N HIS A 337 0.25 -6.59 11.50
CA HIS A 337 0.82 -7.49 12.50
C HIS A 337 2.30 -7.79 12.29
N MET A 338 2.78 -7.81 11.04
CA MET A 338 4.20 -8.02 10.75
C MET A 338 5.08 -6.89 11.31
N PHE A 339 4.58 -5.65 11.32
CA PHE A 339 5.38 -4.47 11.61
C PHE A 339 5.08 -3.81 12.97
N VAL A 340 3.97 -4.17 13.64
CA VAL A 340 3.56 -3.55 14.92
C VAL A 340 4.65 -3.48 15.99
N TRP A 341 5.58 -4.44 16.04
CA TRP A 341 6.72 -4.39 16.97
C TRP A 341 8.08 -4.38 16.27
N ALA A 342 8.15 -4.20 14.95
CA ALA A 342 9.39 -4.34 14.20
C ALA A 342 10.47 -3.30 14.56
N ALA A 343 10.08 -2.12 15.09
CA ALA A 343 11.00 -1.12 15.62
C ALA A 343 11.47 -1.41 17.07
N TYR A 344 10.88 -2.41 17.73
CA TYR A 344 11.00 -2.68 19.16
C TYR A 344 11.48 -4.13 19.44
N LYS A 345 12.08 -4.32 20.60
CA LYS A 345 12.54 -5.60 21.15
C LYS A 345 11.31 -6.42 21.51
N GLN A 346 10.97 -7.37 20.65
CA GLN A 346 9.73 -8.14 20.73
C GLN A 346 9.96 -9.53 21.33
N PRO A 347 9.44 -9.84 22.54
CA PRO A 347 9.67 -11.14 23.18
C PRO A 347 8.66 -12.23 22.76
N ALA A 348 7.34 -11.99 22.86
CA ALA A 348 6.29 -12.96 22.55
C ALA A 348 5.06 -12.26 21.98
N TYR A 349 4.49 -12.78 20.89
CA TYR A 349 3.44 -12.11 20.15
C TYR A 349 2.50 -13.09 19.44
N ALA A 350 1.20 -12.88 19.59
CA ALA A 350 0.15 -13.57 18.84
C ALA A 350 -0.78 -12.55 18.18
N PHE A 351 -1.54 -12.99 17.18
CA PHE A 351 -2.50 -12.13 16.51
C PHE A 351 -3.60 -12.88 15.74
N VAL A 352 -4.67 -12.14 15.47
CA VAL A 352 -5.68 -12.46 14.44
C VAL A 352 -6.04 -11.19 13.65
N SER A 353 -6.17 -11.35 12.34
CA SER A 353 -6.45 -10.28 11.38
C SER A 353 -7.60 -10.69 10.47
N ARG A 354 -8.61 -9.83 10.31
CA ARG A 354 -9.80 -10.11 9.49
C ARG A 354 -10.18 -8.93 8.59
N GLY A 355 -10.49 -9.22 7.34
CA GLY A 355 -11.15 -8.27 6.43
C GLY A 355 -12.62 -8.61 6.29
N TRP A 356 -13.51 -7.61 6.38
CA TRP A 356 -14.96 -7.78 6.34
C TRP A 356 -15.58 -7.12 5.12
N TYR A 357 -16.43 -7.85 4.39
CA TYR A 357 -17.29 -7.29 3.35
C TYR A 357 -18.45 -6.50 3.98
N THR A 358 -18.70 -5.30 3.44
CA THR A 358 -19.84 -4.43 3.81
C THR A 358 -20.42 -3.76 2.57
N ASN A 359 -21.65 -3.25 2.63
CA ASN A 359 -22.29 -2.44 1.60
C ASN A 359 -21.81 -0.99 1.58
N THR A 360 -20.50 -0.79 1.68
CA THR A 360 -19.81 0.50 1.53
C THR A 360 -18.84 0.43 0.35
N ASN A 361 -18.28 1.56 -0.07
CA ASN A 361 -17.28 1.59 -1.12
C ASN A 361 -16.10 0.67 -0.79
N GLY A 362 -15.48 0.04 -1.79
CA GLY A 362 -14.41 -0.92 -1.51
C GLY A 362 -13.14 -0.27 -0.93
N LEU A 363 -12.31 -1.07 -0.26
CA LEU A 363 -10.98 -0.66 0.21
C LEU A 363 -9.97 -0.52 -0.94
N ALA A 364 -9.11 0.50 -0.86
CA ALA A 364 -7.92 0.70 -1.66
C ALA A 364 -6.74 1.15 -0.78
N ALA A 365 -5.54 1.11 -1.34
CA ALA A 365 -4.34 1.55 -0.64
C ALA A 365 -4.34 3.08 -0.47
N TYR A 366 -3.88 3.53 0.70
CA TYR A 366 -3.49 4.91 0.95
C TYR A 366 -2.16 4.88 1.69
N ARG A 367 -1.17 5.70 1.28
CA ARG A 367 0.20 5.81 1.85
C ARG A 367 0.37 5.14 3.22
N GLY A 368 1.14 4.05 3.28
CA GLY A 368 1.27 3.24 4.49
C GLY A 368 -0.02 2.51 4.83
N PRO A 369 -0.49 1.54 4.01
CA PRO A 369 -1.70 0.79 4.29
C PRO A 369 -1.67 0.08 5.66
N TRP A 370 -0.48 -0.24 6.19
CA TRP A 370 -0.30 -0.82 7.52
C TRP A 370 -0.28 0.20 8.68
N ALA A 371 -0.44 1.50 8.44
CA ALA A 371 -0.20 2.58 9.43
C ALA A 371 -0.88 2.41 10.80
N MET A 372 -1.96 1.62 10.88
CA MET A 372 -2.60 1.23 12.13
C MET A 372 -1.60 0.67 13.16
N GLU A 373 -0.57 -0.04 12.70
CA GLU A 373 0.46 -0.65 13.54
C GLU A 373 1.21 0.37 14.41
N SER A 374 1.55 1.53 13.82
CA SER A 374 2.24 2.61 14.52
C SER A 374 1.27 3.38 15.41
N LEU A 375 0.04 3.61 14.93
CA LEU A 375 -0.98 4.31 15.69
C LEU A 375 -1.27 3.59 17.02
N VAL A 376 -1.64 2.31 16.96
CA VAL A 376 -2.00 1.53 18.17
C VAL A 376 -0.82 1.30 19.10
N ARG A 377 0.38 1.06 18.55
CA ARG A 377 1.57 0.79 19.36
C ARG A 377 1.96 2.04 20.15
N GLU A 378 2.12 3.16 19.47
CA GLU A 378 2.72 4.35 20.08
C GLU A 378 1.78 5.04 21.07
N THR A 379 0.47 4.97 20.87
CA THR A 379 -0.52 5.45 21.84
C THR A 379 -0.62 4.53 23.06
N LEU A 380 -0.50 3.22 22.85
CA LEU A 380 -0.40 2.24 23.95
C LEU A 380 0.86 2.47 24.79
N LEU A 381 2.02 2.71 24.16
CA LEU A 381 3.28 2.97 24.87
C LEU A 381 3.21 4.23 25.75
N ASP A 382 2.60 5.30 25.25
CA ASP A 382 2.39 6.52 26.04
C ASP A 382 1.42 6.31 27.21
N LYS A 383 0.33 5.55 26.99
CA LYS A 383 -0.60 5.14 28.06
C LYS A 383 0.09 4.26 29.10
N ALA A 384 0.97 3.35 28.69
CA ALA A 384 1.78 2.53 29.59
C ALA A 384 2.76 3.38 30.40
N ALA A 385 3.44 4.34 29.76
CA ALA A 385 4.38 5.26 30.42
C ALA A 385 3.69 6.03 31.55
N ARG A 386 2.52 6.64 31.28
CA ARG A 386 1.73 7.36 32.29
C ARG A 386 1.32 6.45 33.46
N LYS A 387 0.84 5.24 33.19
CA LYS A 387 0.40 4.29 34.23
C LYS A 387 1.54 3.73 35.08
N LEU A 388 2.74 3.58 34.51
CA LEU A 388 3.94 3.17 35.25
C LEU A 388 4.67 4.33 35.92
N GLY A 389 4.32 5.58 35.60
CA GLY A 389 5.06 6.76 36.06
C GLY A 389 6.46 6.87 35.46
N ILE A 390 6.65 6.37 34.23
CA ILE A 390 7.92 6.41 33.49
C ILE A 390 7.83 7.49 32.42
N ASP A 391 8.94 8.17 32.13
CA ASP A 391 9.00 9.15 31.03
C ASP A 391 8.74 8.46 29.67
N PRO A 392 7.92 9.05 28.77
CA PRO A 392 7.61 8.47 27.46
C PRO A 392 8.83 8.28 26.54
N VAL A 393 9.92 9.03 26.75
CA VAL A 393 11.20 8.79 26.07
C VAL A 393 11.85 7.53 26.64
N GLU A 394 11.84 7.37 27.95
CA GLU A 394 12.54 6.30 28.63
C GLU A 394 11.91 4.93 28.37
N ILE A 395 10.57 4.83 28.34
CA ILE A 395 9.92 3.57 27.95
C ILE A 395 10.31 3.16 26.52
N ARG A 396 10.51 4.10 25.60
CA ARG A 396 10.98 3.81 24.24
C ARG A 396 12.44 3.40 24.23
N ARG A 397 13.33 4.10 24.93
CA ARG A 397 14.76 3.71 25.06
C ARG A 397 14.94 2.27 25.53
N ARG A 398 14.10 1.82 26.46
CA ARG A 398 14.15 0.45 27.01
C ARG A 398 13.72 -0.61 26.01
N ASN A 399 12.87 -0.26 25.06
CA ASN A 399 12.23 -1.22 24.17
C ASN A 399 12.64 -1.07 22.70
N LEU A 400 13.15 0.06 22.23
CA LEU A 400 13.57 0.24 20.84
C LEU A 400 14.78 -0.64 20.50
N VAL A 401 14.85 -1.04 19.23
CA VAL A 401 16.03 -1.66 18.64
C VAL A 401 17.03 -0.58 18.25
N TYR A 402 18.28 -0.72 18.70
CA TYR A 402 19.42 0.11 18.30
C TYR A 402 20.30 -0.65 17.31
N LEU A 403 21.25 0.03 16.67
CA LEU A 403 22.30 -0.61 15.86
C LEU A 403 23.08 -1.65 16.66
N ALA A 404 23.32 -1.38 17.94
CA ALA A 404 24.04 -2.28 18.84
C ALA A 404 23.28 -3.60 19.13
N ASP A 405 21.97 -3.64 18.88
CA ASP A 405 21.14 -4.83 19.08
C ASP A 405 21.08 -5.73 17.83
N GLN A 406 21.72 -5.33 16.73
CA GLN A 406 21.62 -6.00 15.42
C GLN A 406 22.87 -6.85 15.09
N PRO A 407 22.73 -7.93 14.28
CA PRO A 407 21.51 -8.39 13.61
C PRO A 407 20.50 -9.01 14.57
N ALA A 408 19.21 -8.77 14.32
CA ALA A 408 18.10 -9.33 15.07
C ALA A 408 17.06 -9.94 14.13
N VAL A 409 16.09 -10.66 14.69
CA VAL A 409 14.95 -11.23 13.96
C VAL A 409 13.69 -11.02 14.79
N THR A 410 12.62 -10.53 14.16
CA THR A 410 11.32 -10.37 14.85
C THR A 410 10.72 -11.73 15.21
N SER A 411 9.70 -11.76 16.07
CA SER A 411 8.97 -13.01 16.35
C SER A 411 8.26 -13.58 15.12
N MET A 412 8.08 -12.75 14.08
CA MET A 412 7.51 -13.13 12.79
C MET A 412 8.59 -13.53 11.77
N GLY A 413 9.84 -13.75 12.20
CA GLY A 413 10.92 -14.22 11.32
C GLY A 413 11.50 -13.16 10.38
N ILE A 414 11.18 -11.88 10.58
CA ILE A 414 11.67 -10.77 9.74
C ILE A 414 13.08 -10.39 10.20
N PRO A 415 14.11 -10.49 9.33
CA PRO A 415 15.45 -10.04 9.67
C PRO A 415 15.49 -8.53 9.84
N LEU A 416 16.06 -8.08 10.95
CA LEU A 416 16.34 -6.68 11.25
C LEU A 416 17.85 -6.46 11.16
N GLN A 417 18.25 -5.70 10.15
CA GLN A 417 19.63 -5.29 9.90
C GLN A 417 19.61 -3.88 9.35
N ASP A 418 20.65 -3.11 9.67
CA ASP A 418 20.87 -1.73 9.23
C ASP A 418 19.76 -0.71 9.60
N ILE A 419 18.86 -1.02 10.55
CA ILE A 419 17.80 -0.10 11.00
C ILE A 419 18.27 0.81 12.14
N THR A 420 17.64 1.98 12.30
CA THR A 420 18.10 3.02 13.25
C THR A 420 16.99 3.72 14.05
N PRO A 421 15.91 3.04 14.51
CA PRO A 421 14.84 3.74 15.22
C PRO A 421 15.30 4.29 16.59
N GLY A 422 16.16 3.58 17.32
CA GLY A 422 16.78 4.08 18.55
C GLY A 422 17.68 5.30 18.31
N GLU A 423 18.51 5.28 17.26
CA GLU A 423 19.39 6.40 16.90
C GLU A 423 18.59 7.62 16.41
N CYS A 424 17.46 7.41 15.71
CA CYS A 424 16.56 8.49 15.33
C CYS A 424 15.97 9.20 16.55
N LEU A 425 15.60 8.45 17.60
CA LEU A 425 15.14 9.02 18.86
C LEU A 425 16.22 9.88 19.52
N GLU A 426 17.44 9.33 19.69
CA GLU A 426 18.52 10.07 20.33
C GLU A 426 18.91 11.32 19.53
N LYS A 427 18.88 11.24 18.19
CA LYS A 427 19.16 12.38 17.33
C LYS A 427 18.09 13.46 17.45
N LEU A 428 16.81 13.10 17.51
CA LEU A 428 15.74 14.06 17.73
C LEU A 428 15.90 14.81 19.06
N LEU A 429 16.26 14.10 20.13
CA LEU A 429 16.41 14.67 21.48
C LEU A 429 17.59 15.65 21.61
N GLN A 430 18.52 15.67 20.65
CA GLN A 430 19.54 16.73 20.56
C GLN A 430 18.95 18.08 20.14
N HIS A 431 17.75 18.09 19.56
CA HIS A 431 17.04 19.28 19.06
C HIS A 431 15.82 19.67 19.92
N PHE A 432 15.52 18.92 20.99
CA PHE A 432 14.40 19.18 21.89
C PHE A 432 14.73 18.85 23.36
N ASP A 433 14.67 19.86 24.23
CA ASP A 433 14.86 19.68 25.68
C ASP A 433 13.53 19.32 26.36
N MET A 434 13.32 18.01 26.57
CA MET A 434 12.12 17.48 27.23
C MET A 434 11.96 18.02 28.66
N ALA A 435 13.04 18.17 29.41
CA ALA A 435 12.99 18.63 30.80
C ALA A 435 12.59 20.12 30.88
N GLN A 436 13.08 20.93 29.95
CA GLN A 436 12.62 22.31 29.79
C GLN A 436 11.13 22.36 29.44
N PHE A 437 10.69 21.61 28.44
CA PHE A 437 9.29 21.59 28.04
C PHE A 437 8.35 21.20 29.21
N ARG A 438 8.71 20.20 30.02
CA ARG A 438 7.90 19.81 31.18
C ARG A 438 7.75 20.93 32.21
N ARG A 439 8.76 21.80 32.39
CA ARG A 439 8.65 23.00 33.24
C ARG A 439 7.71 24.04 32.62
N GLU A 440 7.80 24.25 31.32
CA GLU A 440 6.94 25.18 30.58
C GLU A 440 5.47 24.72 30.60
N GLN A 441 5.23 23.43 30.36
CA GLN A 441 3.91 22.81 30.47
C GLN A 441 3.30 22.98 31.87
N ALA A 442 4.08 22.73 32.92
CA ALA A 442 3.61 22.92 34.29
C ALA A 442 3.26 24.39 34.61
N GLY A 443 4.02 25.34 34.08
CA GLY A 443 3.72 26.77 34.17
C GLY A 443 2.44 27.16 33.40
N ALA A 444 2.33 26.73 32.14
CA ALA A 444 1.16 26.98 31.30
C ALA A 444 -0.14 26.48 31.94
N ARG A 445 -0.10 25.32 32.61
CA ARG A 445 -1.25 24.77 33.34
C ARG A 445 -1.73 25.69 34.47
N GLN A 446 -0.84 26.42 35.14
CA GLN A 446 -1.22 27.39 36.18
C GLN A 446 -1.95 28.61 35.59
N GLU A 447 -1.78 28.86 34.29
CA GLU A 447 -2.43 29.92 33.52
C GLU A 447 -3.70 29.44 32.79
N GLY A 448 -4.12 28.18 32.99
CA GLY A 448 -5.27 27.60 32.29
C GLY A 448 -4.97 27.20 30.83
N ARG A 449 -3.70 27.05 30.46
CA ARG A 449 -3.26 26.64 29.12
C ARG A 449 -2.79 25.20 29.12
N TYR A 450 -3.20 24.42 28.12
CA TYR A 450 -3.00 22.98 28.09
C TYR A 450 -2.06 22.60 26.95
N LEU A 451 -0.77 22.69 27.25
CA LEU A 451 0.30 22.25 26.34
C LEU A 451 0.52 20.75 26.46
N GLY A 452 0.83 20.09 25.35
CA GLY A 452 1.18 18.68 25.29
C GLY A 452 2.33 18.40 24.33
N VAL A 453 3.12 17.37 24.66
CA VAL A 453 4.17 16.84 23.78
C VAL A 453 3.92 15.37 23.48
N GLY A 454 3.99 15.02 22.20
CA GLY A 454 3.85 13.66 21.73
C GLY A 454 5.09 13.22 20.98
N LEU A 455 5.47 11.96 21.17
CA LEU A 455 6.58 11.34 20.44
C LEU A 455 6.11 10.01 19.87
N ALA A 456 6.60 9.68 18.68
CA ALA A 456 6.39 8.37 18.07
C ALA A 456 7.66 7.90 17.36
N SER A 457 7.95 6.60 17.40
CA SER A 457 9.03 5.96 16.62
C SER A 457 8.50 4.79 15.80
N TYR A 458 9.06 4.56 14.62
CA TYR A 458 8.65 3.47 13.73
C TYR A 458 9.78 2.98 12.83
N VAL A 459 9.50 1.86 12.14
CA VAL A 459 10.21 1.45 10.94
C VAL A 459 9.22 1.23 9.79
N GLU A 460 9.58 1.66 8.59
CA GLU A 460 8.79 1.49 7.36
C GLU A 460 9.44 0.41 6.47
N PRO A 461 8.74 -0.66 6.08
CA PRO A 461 9.21 -1.54 5.02
C PRO A 461 9.19 -0.79 3.67
N THR A 462 10.34 -0.69 3.03
CA THR A 462 10.50 -0.01 1.73
C THR A 462 11.30 -0.86 0.75
N GLY A 463 11.14 -0.59 -0.54
CA GLY A 463 12.02 -1.16 -1.57
C GLY A 463 11.92 -2.67 -1.73
N SER A 464 10.79 -3.29 -1.39
CA SER A 464 10.60 -4.73 -1.58
C SER A 464 10.47 -5.10 -3.06
N ALA A 465 11.09 -6.22 -3.45
CA ALA A 465 10.96 -6.83 -4.76
C ALA A 465 11.21 -8.35 -4.71
N GLY A 466 10.64 -9.09 -5.65
CA GLY A 466 10.89 -10.52 -5.89
C GLY A 466 10.08 -11.50 -5.02
N SER A 467 9.38 -11.00 -4.00
CA SER A 467 8.53 -11.81 -3.10
C SER A 467 7.06 -11.91 -3.55
N MET A 468 6.60 -11.00 -4.40
CA MET A 468 5.24 -10.93 -4.92
C MET A 468 5.27 -10.74 -6.44
N ALA A 469 4.39 -11.42 -7.19
CA ALA A 469 4.43 -11.49 -8.65
C ALA A 469 4.60 -10.12 -9.38
N PRO A 470 3.81 -9.06 -9.08
CA PRO A 470 4.00 -7.76 -9.73
C PRO A 470 5.26 -7.02 -9.25
N MET A 471 5.74 -7.30 -8.03
CA MET A 471 6.80 -6.55 -7.35
C MET A 471 8.19 -6.92 -7.86
N THR A 472 8.48 -6.63 -9.12
CA THR A 472 9.79 -6.87 -9.75
C THR A 472 10.81 -5.78 -9.41
N GLY A 473 12.07 -5.94 -9.85
CA GLY A 473 13.08 -4.87 -9.85
C GLY A 473 12.77 -3.72 -10.82
N GLU A 474 13.55 -2.64 -10.81
CA GLU A 474 13.44 -1.51 -11.77
C GLU A 474 14.53 -1.57 -12.83
N LEU A 475 14.25 -1.09 -14.04
CA LEU A 475 15.17 -0.97 -15.16
C LEU A 475 15.61 0.48 -15.36
N ALA A 476 16.91 0.67 -15.60
CA ALA A 476 17.47 1.87 -16.19
C ALA A 476 18.09 1.52 -17.55
N GLN A 477 17.79 2.32 -18.58
CA GLN A 477 18.47 2.31 -19.87
C GLN A 477 19.09 3.69 -20.08
N VAL A 478 20.41 3.77 -20.10
CA VAL A 478 21.15 5.05 -20.18
C VAL A 478 22.01 5.08 -21.43
N ARG A 479 21.93 6.18 -22.17
CA ARG A 479 22.69 6.44 -23.38
C ARG A 479 23.40 7.78 -23.30
N ILE A 480 24.67 7.82 -23.71
CA ILE A 480 25.36 9.06 -24.06
C ILE A 480 25.19 9.26 -25.56
N GLU A 481 24.47 10.29 -25.96
CA GLU A 481 24.23 10.64 -27.35
C GLU A 481 25.53 11.08 -28.05
N PRO A 482 25.62 11.05 -29.40
CA PRO A 482 26.78 11.56 -30.13
C PRO A 482 27.14 13.02 -29.81
N THR A 483 26.18 13.80 -29.29
CA THR A 483 26.38 15.19 -28.84
C THR A 483 26.98 15.31 -27.44
N GLY A 484 27.23 14.19 -26.75
CA GLY A 484 27.69 14.11 -25.35
C GLY A 484 26.60 14.36 -24.32
N LYS A 485 25.33 14.53 -24.74
CA LYS A 485 24.16 14.61 -23.83
C LYS A 485 23.74 13.22 -23.38
N VAL A 486 23.01 13.14 -22.28
CA VAL A 486 22.59 11.87 -21.71
C VAL A 486 21.07 11.74 -21.78
N THR A 487 20.63 10.64 -22.37
CA THR A 487 19.23 10.22 -22.39
C THR A 487 19.09 8.98 -21.51
N ALA A 488 18.11 8.99 -20.61
CA ALA A 488 17.78 7.86 -19.76
C ALA A 488 16.30 7.50 -19.90
N THR A 489 16.01 6.23 -20.17
CA THR A 489 14.65 5.69 -20.06
C THR A 489 14.60 4.86 -18.79
N MET A 490 13.70 5.23 -17.88
CA MET A 490 13.48 4.55 -16.61
C MET A 490 12.13 3.84 -16.66
N SER A 491 12.03 2.66 -16.05
CA SER A 491 10.73 1.99 -15.85
C SER A 491 9.88 2.60 -14.73
N THR A 492 10.39 3.65 -14.07
CA THR A 492 9.65 4.40 -13.05
C THR A 492 8.49 5.18 -13.65
N HIS A 493 7.66 5.72 -12.77
CA HIS A 493 6.69 6.75 -13.11
C HIS A 493 6.41 7.63 -11.90
N SER A 494 6.35 8.95 -12.11
CA SER A 494 6.09 9.94 -11.06
C SER A 494 4.63 10.36 -11.01
N GLN A 495 4.10 10.52 -9.79
CA GLN A 495 2.81 11.20 -9.54
C GLN A 495 3.03 12.46 -8.69
N GLY A 496 4.22 13.07 -8.81
CA GLY A 496 4.61 14.32 -8.13
C GLY A 496 5.86 14.24 -7.24
N HIS A 497 6.38 13.05 -6.98
CA HIS A 497 7.53 12.80 -6.08
C HIS A 497 8.91 12.89 -6.76
N GLY A 498 8.99 13.36 -7.99
CA GLY A 498 10.23 13.90 -8.59
C GLY A 498 11.25 12.87 -9.07
N THR A 499 10.82 11.77 -9.70
CA THR A 499 11.72 10.73 -10.24
C THR A 499 12.59 11.26 -11.38
N ALA A 500 12.08 12.11 -12.29
CA ALA A 500 12.91 12.66 -13.35
C ALA A 500 14.08 13.50 -12.79
N THR A 501 13.86 14.25 -11.71
CA THR A 501 14.91 14.98 -11.00
C THR A 501 15.89 14.08 -10.27
N THR A 502 15.40 13.18 -9.42
CA THR A 502 16.24 12.35 -8.56
C THR A 502 17.05 11.33 -9.37
N MET A 503 16.45 10.72 -10.40
CA MET A 503 17.18 9.80 -11.28
C MET A 503 18.24 10.54 -12.10
N ALA A 504 17.95 11.76 -12.58
CA ALA A 504 18.96 12.57 -13.26
C ALA A 504 20.14 12.93 -12.36
N GLN A 505 19.92 13.18 -11.07
CA GLN A 505 21.02 13.39 -10.11
C GLN A 505 21.88 12.14 -9.96
N CYS A 506 21.28 10.97 -9.78
CA CYS A 506 22.00 9.70 -9.69
C CYS A 506 22.86 9.43 -10.94
N ILE A 507 22.31 9.67 -12.12
CA ILE A 507 22.98 9.46 -13.40
C ILE A 507 24.12 10.48 -13.60
N ALA A 508 23.85 11.77 -13.37
CA ALA A 508 24.85 12.82 -13.50
C ALA A 508 26.04 12.61 -12.56
N ASP A 509 25.77 12.21 -11.30
CA ASP A 509 26.78 11.91 -10.29
C ASP A 509 27.74 10.80 -10.73
N ARG A 510 27.20 9.71 -11.28
CA ARG A 510 27.98 8.53 -11.64
C ARG A 510 28.67 8.65 -12.99
N LEU A 511 28.06 9.34 -13.96
CA LEU A 511 28.68 9.60 -15.28
C LEU A 511 29.65 10.78 -15.30
N GLY A 512 29.65 11.65 -14.28
CA GLY A 512 30.51 12.84 -14.27
C GLY A 512 30.09 13.89 -15.32
N VAL A 513 28.79 14.01 -15.57
CA VAL A 513 28.20 15.00 -16.50
C VAL A 513 27.46 16.11 -15.74
N ARG A 514 27.12 17.18 -16.45
CA ARG A 514 26.27 18.25 -15.88
C ARG A 514 24.85 17.72 -15.68
N TYR A 515 24.20 18.08 -14.58
CA TYR A 515 22.82 17.71 -14.30
C TYR A 515 21.86 18.16 -15.40
N GLU A 516 22.12 19.32 -16.00
CA GLU A 516 21.33 19.91 -17.07
C GLU A 516 21.41 19.10 -18.38
N ASP A 517 22.47 18.30 -18.55
CA ASP A 517 22.69 17.48 -19.75
C ASP A 517 22.02 16.11 -19.68
N VAL A 518 21.38 15.75 -18.56
CA VAL A 518 20.64 14.50 -18.38
C VAL A 518 19.15 14.72 -18.58
N THR A 519 18.56 13.98 -19.50
CA THR A 519 17.10 13.91 -19.72
C THR A 519 16.59 12.52 -19.36
N VAL A 520 15.56 12.48 -18.50
CA VAL A 520 14.90 11.24 -18.07
C VAL A 520 13.53 11.14 -18.73
N PHE A 521 13.24 9.98 -19.31
CA PHE A 521 11.97 9.60 -19.90
C PHE A 521 11.33 8.48 -19.08
N GLU A 522 10.06 8.67 -18.74
CA GLU A 522 9.18 7.74 -18.03
C GLU A 522 7.74 7.93 -18.55
N GLY A 523 6.81 7.06 -18.13
CA GLY A 523 5.38 7.30 -18.39
C GLY A 523 4.79 6.71 -19.67
N ASP A 524 5.51 5.83 -20.38
CA ASP A 524 5.03 5.16 -21.59
C ASP A 524 5.35 3.67 -21.52
N SER A 525 4.32 2.82 -21.46
CA SER A 525 4.49 1.38 -21.26
C SER A 525 5.28 0.67 -22.36
N SER A 526 5.38 1.30 -23.55
CA SER A 526 6.16 0.80 -24.68
C SER A 526 7.67 1.01 -24.56
N ARG A 527 8.15 1.71 -23.51
CA ARG A 527 9.55 2.11 -23.31
C ARG A 527 10.03 1.72 -21.91
N GLY A 528 11.30 1.39 -21.71
CA GLY A 528 11.86 1.24 -20.34
C GLY A 528 11.56 -0.07 -19.62
N GLY A 529 10.77 -0.98 -20.18
CA GLY A 529 10.54 -2.32 -19.64
C GLY A 529 9.65 -2.37 -18.39
N PHE A 530 9.14 -3.56 -18.04
CA PHE A 530 8.14 -3.71 -16.98
C PHE A 530 8.60 -3.21 -15.60
N SER A 531 7.68 -2.55 -14.89
CA SER A 531 7.80 -2.14 -13.49
C SER A 531 6.43 -2.10 -12.79
N PRO A 532 6.36 -2.43 -11.48
CA PRO A 532 5.16 -2.20 -10.69
C PRO A 532 4.87 -0.71 -10.43
N GLY A 533 5.84 0.18 -10.72
CA GLY A 533 5.79 1.62 -10.48
C GLY A 533 5.86 2.00 -9.01
N ALA A 534 5.19 3.09 -8.65
CA ALA A 534 5.25 3.67 -7.31
C ALA A 534 4.32 2.91 -6.35
N ALA A 535 4.89 2.10 -5.45
CA ALA A 535 4.22 1.47 -4.30
C ALA A 535 5.28 1.05 -3.27
N GLY A 536 4.98 1.06 -1.96
CA GLY A 536 5.92 0.60 -0.92
C GLY A 536 7.24 1.38 -0.88
N SER A 537 7.16 2.71 -1.04
CA SER A 537 8.28 3.66 -1.07
C SER A 537 9.52 3.21 -1.88
N ARG A 538 9.33 2.46 -2.97
CA ARG A 538 10.41 1.69 -3.60
C ARG A 538 11.31 2.42 -4.60
N GLN A 539 10.84 3.51 -5.22
CA GLN A 539 11.54 4.07 -6.39
C GLN A 539 12.88 4.73 -6.04
N GLY A 540 13.00 5.41 -4.90
CA GLY A 540 14.29 5.93 -4.44
C GLY A 540 15.35 4.84 -4.26
N VAL A 541 14.92 3.66 -3.79
CA VAL A 541 15.79 2.50 -3.55
C VAL A 541 16.13 1.78 -4.84
N ILE A 542 15.12 1.26 -5.53
CA ILE A 542 15.31 0.31 -6.62
C ILE A 542 15.69 1.03 -7.91
N ALA A 543 14.96 2.10 -8.27
CA ALA A 543 15.28 2.85 -9.47
C ALA A 543 16.55 3.68 -9.29
N GLY A 544 16.78 4.22 -8.08
CA GLY A 544 18.04 4.87 -7.73
C GLY A 544 19.23 3.91 -7.88
N GLY A 545 19.13 2.69 -7.34
CA GLY A 545 20.15 1.65 -7.50
C GLY A 545 20.36 1.24 -8.97
N ALA A 546 19.28 1.10 -9.75
CA ALA A 546 19.37 0.80 -11.18
C ALA A 546 20.07 1.92 -11.96
N ALA A 547 19.70 3.18 -11.72
CA ALA A 547 20.30 4.35 -12.34
C ALA A 547 21.79 4.48 -12.01
N ILE A 548 22.17 4.27 -10.74
CA ILE A 548 23.57 4.29 -10.30
C ILE A 548 24.37 3.21 -11.02
N ARG A 549 23.92 1.95 -10.94
CA ARG A 549 24.70 0.83 -11.47
C ARG A 549 24.78 0.85 -13.00
N CYS A 550 23.69 1.22 -13.68
CA CYS A 550 23.69 1.40 -15.14
C CYS A 550 24.70 2.47 -15.57
N SER A 551 24.77 3.58 -14.81
CA SER A 551 25.68 4.68 -15.10
C SER A 551 27.14 4.32 -14.83
N GLU A 552 27.43 3.56 -13.77
CA GLU A 552 28.77 3.05 -13.49
C GLU A 552 29.30 2.18 -14.64
N LEU A 553 28.49 1.21 -15.09
CA LEU A 553 28.83 0.33 -16.21
C LEU A 553 29.04 1.11 -17.52
N LEU A 554 28.20 2.12 -17.77
CA LEU A 554 28.36 2.99 -18.94
C LEU A 554 29.65 3.82 -18.84
N ALA A 555 29.99 4.35 -17.67
CA ALA A 555 31.21 5.11 -17.48
C ALA A 555 32.47 4.23 -17.60
N GLU A 556 32.42 2.96 -17.21
CA GLU A 556 33.48 1.98 -17.49
C GLU A 556 33.69 1.80 -19.00
N LYS A 557 32.61 1.73 -19.80
CA LYS A 557 32.71 1.70 -21.27
C LYS A 557 33.35 2.98 -21.81
N VAL A 558 32.94 4.16 -21.33
CA VAL A 558 33.55 5.43 -21.73
C VAL A 558 35.03 5.47 -21.40
N ARG A 559 35.43 5.01 -20.20
CA ARG A 559 36.83 4.90 -19.79
C ARG A 559 37.64 4.03 -20.72
N ALA A 560 37.13 2.85 -21.11
CA ALA A 560 37.84 1.94 -22.00
C ALA A 560 38.13 2.61 -23.36
N VAL A 561 37.13 3.30 -23.92
CA VAL A 561 37.28 4.07 -25.17
C VAL A 561 38.29 5.21 -25.00
N ALA A 562 38.11 6.02 -23.96
CA ALA A 562 38.96 7.17 -23.70
C ALA A 562 40.43 6.80 -23.44
N ALA A 563 40.67 5.77 -22.64
CA ALA A 563 42.00 5.26 -22.33
C ALA A 563 42.74 4.84 -23.60
N HIS A 564 42.05 4.13 -24.51
CA HIS A 564 42.62 3.75 -25.79
C HIS A 564 42.91 4.97 -26.68
N LEU A 565 41.98 5.91 -26.80
CA LEU A 565 42.15 7.11 -27.64
C LEU A 565 43.21 8.08 -27.12
N LEU A 566 43.45 8.09 -25.81
CA LEU A 566 44.41 8.96 -25.15
C LEU A 566 45.74 8.24 -24.87
N ASN A 567 45.88 6.95 -25.14
CA ASN A 567 47.04 6.14 -24.73
C ASN A 567 47.33 6.25 -23.22
N ALA A 568 46.28 6.18 -22.40
CA ALA A 568 46.34 6.27 -20.95
C ALA A 568 45.84 4.96 -20.31
N SER A 569 46.03 4.78 -19.00
CA SER A 569 45.37 3.67 -18.28
C SER A 569 43.90 4.04 -17.99
N ALA A 570 43.01 3.06 -18.02
CA ALA A 570 41.59 3.30 -17.71
C ALA A 570 41.38 3.88 -16.30
N GLU A 571 42.20 3.46 -15.34
CA GLU A 571 42.18 3.95 -13.95
C GLU A 571 42.52 5.44 -13.83
N SER A 572 43.35 5.97 -14.74
CA SER A 572 43.73 7.39 -14.76
C SER A 572 42.69 8.28 -15.44
N VAL A 573 41.64 7.72 -16.05
CA VAL A 573 40.63 8.49 -16.79
C VAL A 573 39.47 8.90 -15.88
N VAL A 574 39.27 10.21 -15.78
CA VAL A 574 38.23 10.86 -14.98
C VAL A 574 37.25 11.60 -15.89
N LEU A 575 35.96 11.57 -15.53
CA LEU A 575 34.90 12.31 -16.20
C LEU A 575 34.42 13.42 -15.28
N ASP A 576 34.55 14.67 -15.68
CA ASP A 576 34.05 15.80 -14.89
C ASP A 576 33.41 16.87 -15.78
N ALA A 577 32.18 17.26 -15.43
CA ALA A 577 31.36 18.21 -16.16
C ALA A 577 31.28 17.95 -17.69
N GLY A 578 31.26 16.68 -18.09
CA GLY A 578 31.23 16.28 -19.51
C GLY A 578 32.57 16.37 -20.23
N MET A 579 33.68 16.49 -19.48
CA MET A 579 35.05 16.43 -19.99
C MET A 579 35.72 15.14 -19.52
N VAL A 580 36.33 14.42 -20.46
CA VAL A 580 37.18 13.26 -20.17
C VAL A 580 38.60 13.76 -20.00
N ARG A 581 39.26 13.42 -18.89
CA ARG A 581 40.60 13.89 -18.51
C ARG A 581 41.47 12.72 -18.06
N VAL A 582 42.79 12.86 -18.20
CA VAL A 582 43.77 11.95 -17.60
C VAL A 582 44.37 12.59 -16.35
N GLU A 583 44.34 11.89 -15.21
CA GLU A 583 44.96 12.35 -13.98
C GLU A 583 46.47 12.59 -14.16
N GLY A 584 46.96 13.72 -13.65
CA GLY A 584 48.36 14.12 -13.79
C GLY A 584 48.75 14.68 -15.17
N ALA A 585 47.87 14.63 -16.17
CA ALA A 585 48.08 15.16 -17.52
C ALA A 585 46.89 16.02 -17.99
N PRO A 586 46.67 17.21 -17.40
CA PRO A 586 45.48 18.04 -17.65
C PRO A 586 45.31 18.50 -19.11
N GLU A 587 46.38 18.51 -19.91
CA GLU A 587 46.39 18.75 -21.35
C GLU A 587 45.78 17.59 -22.16
N MET A 588 45.73 16.38 -21.59
CA MET A 588 45.09 15.21 -22.17
C MET A 588 43.62 15.18 -21.78
N ALA A 589 42.86 16.12 -22.34
CA ALA A 589 41.43 16.25 -22.12
C ALA A 589 40.66 16.29 -23.45
N ARG A 590 39.52 15.60 -23.51
CA ARG A 590 38.58 15.67 -24.64
C ARG A 590 37.15 15.84 -24.14
N PRO A 591 36.30 16.59 -24.86
CA PRO A 591 34.88 16.61 -24.57
C PRO A 591 34.28 15.21 -24.70
N LEU A 592 33.32 14.87 -23.82
CA LEU A 592 32.60 13.60 -23.91
C LEU A 592 31.91 13.42 -25.27
N ALA A 593 31.47 14.51 -25.89
CA ALA A 593 30.89 14.51 -27.23
C ALA A 593 31.85 13.97 -28.30
N GLU A 594 33.16 14.24 -28.18
CA GLU A 594 34.14 13.72 -29.13
C GLU A 594 34.33 12.21 -28.96
N ILE A 595 34.42 11.76 -27.71
CA ILE A 595 34.51 10.32 -27.39
C ILE A 595 33.26 9.58 -27.88
N ALA A 596 32.08 10.18 -27.68
CA ALA A 596 30.82 9.63 -28.15
C ALA A 596 30.77 9.56 -29.68
N ALA A 597 31.09 10.65 -30.38
CA ALA A 597 31.12 10.67 -31.84
C ALA A 597 32.01 9.57 -32.44
N ILE A 598 33.20 9.36 -31.86
CA ILE A 598 34.11 8.28 -32.27
C ILE A 598 33.49 6.91 -31.98
N ALA A 599 32.91 6.72 -30.79
CA ALA A 599 32.30 5.45 -30.41
C ALA A 599 31.14 5.02 -31.30
N TYR A 600 30.40 5.98 -31.89
CA TYR A 600 29.33 5.69 -32.85
C TYR A 600 29.81 5.61 -34.30
N GLY A 601 30.73 6.49 -34.72
CA GLY A 601 31.05 6.71 -36.13
C GLY A 601 32.34 6.09 -36.64
N GLU A 602 33.25 5.68 -35.74
CA GLU A 602 34.60 5.25 -36.12
C GLU A 602 34.99 3.93 -35.41
N PRO A 603 34.36 2.79 -35.76
CA PRO A 603 34.59 1.50 -35.07
C PRO A 603 36.05 1.04 -35.07
N ASP A 604 36.82 1.36 -36.12
CA ASP A 604 38.23 0.99 -36.25
C ASP A 604 39.15 1.71 -35.24
N ARG A 605 38.66 2.77 -34.58
CA ARG A 605 39.38 3.51 -33.53
C ARG A 605 39.00 3.06 -32.12
N LEU A 606 38.14 2.06 -31.99
CA LEU A 606 37.76 1.49 -30.71
C LEU A 606 38.78 0.47 -30.22
N PRO A 607 38.86 0.23 -28.90
CA PRO A 607 39.59 -0.90 -28.37
C PRO A 607 39.13 -2.22 -29.05
N PRO A 608 40.06 -3.13 -29.39
CA PRO A 608 39.70 -4.41 -29.98
C PRO A 608 38.67 -5.18 -29.14
N GLY A 609 37.59 -5.65 -29.77
CA GLY A 609 36.53 -6.41 -29.12
C GLY A 609 35.47 -5.57 -28.40
N LEU A 610 35.57 -4.23 -28.41
CA LEU A 610 34.54 -3.36 -27.86
C LEU A 610 33.46 -3.03 -28.89
N GLU A 611 32.19 -3.25 -28.54
CA GLU A 611 31.05 -2.89 -29.39
C GLU A 611 30.87 -1.37 -29.50
N THR A 612 30.41 -0.92 -30.67
CA THR A 612 30.12 0.50 -30.96
C THR A 612 29.03 1.09 -30.05
N GLY A 613 28.95 2.42 -30.02
CA GLY A 613 27.96 3.18 -29.26
C GLY A 613 28.22 3.25 -27.75
N LEU A 614 27.53 4.17 -27.07
CA LEU A 614 27.65 4.40 -25.63
C LEU A 614 26.29 4.29 -24.96
N GLU A 615 25.83 3.06 -24.80
CA GLU A 615 24.57 2.74 -24.17
C GLU A 615 24.68 1.51 -23.28
N MET A 616 23.87 1.50 -22.21
CA MET A 616 23.86 0.46 -21.20
C MET A 616 22.44 0.29 -20.66
N GLN A 617 22.13 -0.92 -20.21
CA GLN A 617 20.91 -1.21 -19.46
C GLN A 617 21.19 -2.06 -18.24
N PHE A 618 20.46 -1.82 -17.15
CA PHE A 618 20.61 -2.60 -15.92
C PHE A 618 19.28 -2.69 -15.17
N ARG A 619 18.89 -3.91 -14.78
CA ARG A 619 17.75 -4.15 -13.88
C ARG A 619 18.28 -4.44 -12.49
N TYR A 620 17.83 -3.67 -11.51
CA TYR A 620 18.25 -3.85 -10.12
C TYR A 620 17.21 -4.61 -9.31
N GLN A 621 17.67 -5.65 -8.63
CA GLN A 621 16.94 -6.38 -7.59
C GLN A 621 17.62 -6.07 -6.25
N PRO A 622 16.94 -5.37 -5.32
CA PRO A 622 17.47 -5.05 -3.99
C PRO A 622 17.47 -6.29 -3.08
N PRO A 623 18.09 -6.20 -1.88
CA PRO A 623 17.77 -7.09 -0.78
C PRO A 623 16.25 -7.21 -0.56
N PRO A 624 15.71 -8.35 -0.07
CA PRO A 624 14.27 -8.63 -0.09
C PRO A 624 13.37 -7.55 0.51
N MET A 625 13.85 -6.84 1.53
CA MET A 625 13.19 -5.70 2.16
C MET A 625 14.23 -4.78 2.79
N THR A 626 13.96 -3.47 2.76
CA THR A 626 14.75 -2.45 3.47
C THR A 626 13.86 -1.68 4.43
N PHE A 627 14.41 -1.11 5.49
CA PHE A 627 13.58 -0.47 6.53
C PHE A 627 14.02 0.97 6.82
N THR A 628 13.17 1.93 6.47
CA THR A 628 13.37 3.33 6.88
C THR A 628 13.02 3.46 8.34
N SER A 629 13.78 4.26 9.09
CA SER A 629 13.52 4.50 10.52
C SER A 629 13.24 5.99 10.74
N ALA A 630 12.30 6.32 11.61
CA ALA A 630 12.17 7.71 12.08
C ALA A 630 11.61 7.80 13.49
N THR A 631 11.83 8.96 14.08
CA THR A 631 11.17 9.44 15.30
C THR A 631 10.65 10.84 15.06
N HIS A 632 9.39 11.08 15.39
CA HIS A 632 8.75 12.38 15.28
C HIS A 632 8.35 12.90 16.66
N LEU A 633 8.35 14.22 16.83
CA LEU A 633 7.87 14.90 18.02
C LEU A 633 6.99 16.08 17.62
N ALA A 634 5.83 16.21 18.27
CA ALA A 634 4.94 17.35 18.12
C ALA A 634 4.68 18.01 19.47
N VAL A 635 4.58 19.34 19.46
CA VAL A 635 4.07 20.14 20.57
C VAL A 635 2.74 20.76 20.15
N VAL A 636 1.73 20.62 20.99
CA VAL A 636 0.40 21.18 20.75
C VAL A 636 -0.09 22.01 21.93
N GLU A 637 -1.04 22.90 21.68
CA GLU A 637 -1.91 23.52 22.67
C GLU A 637 -3.35 23.12 22.37
N VAL A 638 -4.07 22.64 23.38
CA VAL A 638 -5.50 22.33 23.29
C VAL A 638 -6.28 23.43 24.00
N ASP A 639 -7.18 24.08 23.26
CA ASP A 639 -8.16 25.00 23.83
C ASP A 639 -9.29 24.17 24.46
N VAL A 640 -9.43 24.25 25.78
CA VAL A 640 -10.36 23.39 26.53
C VAL A 640 -11.81 23.86 26.49
N ASP A 641 -12.06 25.10 26.07
CA ASP A 641 -13.41 25.64 25.94
C ASP A 641 -14.01 25.28 24.58
N THR A 642 -13.17 25.08 23.56
CA THR A 642 -13.59 24.83 22.17
C THR A 642 -13.22 23.45 21.64
N GLY A 643 -12.21 22.80 22.22
CA GLY A 643 -11.62 21.55 21.72
C GLY A 643 -10.67 21.75 20.53
N PHE A 644 -10.36 22.99 20.13
CA PHE A 644 -9.42 23.22 19.03
C PHE A 644 -7.98 22.90 19.42
N VAL A 645 -7.23 22.35 18.45
CA VAL A 645 -5.82 21.98 18.62
C VAL A 645 -4.94 22.89 17.77
N SER A 646 -3.99 23.56 18.40
CA SER A 646 -2.94 24.33 17.72
C SER A 646 -1.63 23.56 17.73
N ILE A 647 -1.05 23.27 16.56
CA ILE A 647 0.25 22.62 16.45
C ILE A 647 1.34 23.68 16.51
N LEU A 648 2.09 23.72 17.61
CA LEU A 648 3.07 24.78 17.88
C LEU A 648 4.45 24.48 17.30
N ARG A 649 4.82 23.20 17.25
CA ARG A 649 6.14 22.75 16.75
C ARG A 649 6.07 21.30 16.30
N TRP A 650 6.78 20.96 15.23
CA TRP A 650 6.91 19.57 14.79
C TRP A 650 8.31 19.29 14.26
N ILE A 651 8.98 18.30 14.84
CA ILE A 651 10.33 17.86 14.46
C ILE A 651 10.26 16.42 13.93
N SER A 652 10.81 16.20 12.74
CA SER A 652 11.01 14.89 12.14
C SER A 652 12.49 14.54 12.17
N SER A 653 12.85 13.41 12.78
CA SER A 653 14.17 12.80 12.68
C SER A 653 14.09 11.51 11.89
N GLU A 654 14.53 11.50 10.65
CA GLU A 654 14.34 10.39 9.71
C GLU A 654 15.64 9.88 9.09
N ASP A 655 15.74 8.55 8.97
CA ASP A 655 16.83 7.81 8.35
C ASP A 655 16.38 7.09 7.07
N CYS A 656 16.36 7.82 5.96
CA CYS A 656 16.19 7.24 4.62
C CYS A 656 17.52 6.81 3.98
N GLY A 657 18.56 6.58 4.79
CA GLY A 657 19.90 6.27 4.32
C GLY A 657 20.52 7.43 3.54
N THR A 658 21.13 7.13 2.39
CA THR A 658 21.69 8.17 1.52
C THR A 658 20.57 9.02 0.90
N VAL A 659 20.56 10.32 1.20
CA VAL A 659 19.59 11.26 0.62
C VAL A 659 19.99 11.62 -0.82
N ILE A 660 19.10 11.35 -1.80
CA ILE A 660 19.32 11.77 -3.19
C ILE A 660 19.15 13.29 -3.34
N ASN A 661 18.03 13.82 -2.86
CA ASN A 661 17.72 15.25 -2.88
C ASN A 661 16.97 15.65 -1.60
N PRO A 662 17.58 16.44 -0.70
CA PRO A 662 16.94 16.82 0.57
C PRO A 662 15.60 17.53 0.39
N ALA A 663 15.47 18.40 -0.62
CA ALA A 663 14.23 19.13 -0.85
C ALA A 663 13.06 18.20 -1.28
N VAL A 664 13.36 17.14 -2.05
CA VAL A 664 12.35 16.14 -2.42
C VAL A 664 11.94 15.31 -1.21
N VAL A 665 12.92 14.87 -0.40
CA VAL A 665 12.67 14.11 0.83
C VAL A 665 11.80 14.92 1.80
N GLU A 666 12.20 16.14 2.14
CA GLU A 666 11.47 17.04 3.03
C GLU A 666 10.05 17.33 2.51
N GLY A 667 9.88 17.45 1.19
CA GLY A 667 8.56 17.60 0.56
C GLY A 667 7.67 16.36 0.71
N GLN A 668 8.23 15.15 0.62
CA GLN A 668 7.47 13.91 0.87
C GLN A 668 7.04 13.81 2.33
N ILE A 669 7.96 14.09 3.27
CA ILE A 669 7.67 14.10 4.72
C ILE A 669 6.56 15.10 5.02
N SER A 670 6.70 16.35 4.53
CA SER A 670 5.70 17.41 4.71
C SER A 670 4.32 17.01 4.20
N GLY A 671 4.26 16.42 2.99
CA GLY A 671 2.98 15.98 2.40
C GLY A 671 2.34 14.84 3.20
N GLY A 672 3.13 13.88 3.68
CA GLY A 672 2.63 12.81 4.55
C GLY A 672 2.14 13.33 5.90
N LEU A 673 2.84 14.31 6.49
CA LEU A 673 2.45 14.94 7.75
C LEU A 673 1.19 15.79 7.62
N ALA A 674 1.02 16.51 6.51
CA ALA A 674 -0.24 17.21 6.23
C ALA A 674 -1.42 16.20 6.19
N GLN A 675 -1.27 15.09 5.48
CA GLN A 675 -2.28 14.02 5.46
C GLN A 675 -2.54 13.44 6.85
N ALA A 676 -1.50 13.25 7.67
CA ALA A 676 -1.66 12.79 9.05
C ALA A 676 -2.46 13.76 9.93
N ILE A 677 -2.26 15.07 9.77
CA ILE A 677 -3.04 16.10 10.45
C ILE A 677 -4.52 15.99 10.05
N GLY A 678 -4.79 15.80 8.76
CA GLY A 678 -6.13 15.54 8.25
C GLY A 678 -6.76 14.30 8.88
N MET A 679 -6.07 13.16 8.88
CA MET A 679 -6.53 11.90 9.51
C MET A 679 -6.86 12.05 10.99
N VAL A 680 -6.09 12.84 11.74
CA VAL A 680 -6.30 12.97 13.18
C VAL A 680 -7.37 13.99 13.52
N LEU A 681 -7.50 15.10 12.78
CA LEU A 681 -8.33 16.23 13.22
C LEU A 681 -9.56 16.51 12.34
N LEU A 682 -9.57 16.06 11.08
CA LEU A 682 -10.48 16.63 10.06
C LEU A 682 -11.22 15.58 9.21
N GLU A 683 -10.48 14.64 8.62
CA GLU A 683 -10.98 13.79 7.54
C GLU A 683 -11.85 12.65 8.08
N GLU A 684 -13.06 12.50 7.56
CA GLU A 684 -13.94 11.36 7.81
C GLU A 684 -14.87 11.16 6.62
N MET A 685 -15.17 9.89 6.31
CA MET A 685 -16.15 9.50 5.30
C MET A 685 -17.25 8.66 5.94
N PRO A 686 -18.22 9.29 6.62
CA PRO A 686 -19.27 8.58 7.34
C PRO A 686 -20.30 7.99 6.37
N TYR A 687 -20.96 6.92 6.81
CA TYR A 687 -22.12 6.33 6.13
C TYR A 687 -23.31 6.33 7.08
N ASP A 688 -24.50 6.63 6.59
CA ASP A 688 -25.72 6.45 7.38
C ASP A 688 -26.16 4.97 7.43
N ALA A 689 -27.23 4.70 8.18
CA ALA A 689 -27.77 3.34 8.33
C ALA A 689 -28.30 2.73 7.01
N ARG A 690 -28.55 3.55 5.97
CA ARG A 690 -28.95 3.10 4.64
C ARG A 690 -27.75 2.97 3.69
N GLY A 691 -26.53 3.18 4.18
CA GLY A 691 -25.30 3.09 3.40
C GLY A 691 -25.07 4.28 2.47
N ASN A 692 -25.69 5.43 2.73
CA ASN A 692 -25.40 6.65 1.97
C ASN A 692 -24.12 7.32 2.50
N PRO A 693 -23.13 7.62 1.64
CA PRO A 693 -21.98 8.45 2.00
C PRO A 693 -22.45 9.84 2.44
N GLN A 694 -21.98 10.30 3.61
CA GLN A 694 -22.39 11.58 4.19
C GLN A 694 -21.45 12.73 3.81
N ALA A 695 -20.22 12.44 3.36
CA ALA A 695 -19.24 13.46 2.96
C ALA A 695 -19.00 13.43 1.44
N ALA A 696 -19.94 14.02 0.69
CA ALA A 696 -19.95 13.94 -0.78
C ALA A 696 -19.20 15.09 -1.50
N THR A 697 -18.75 16.11 -0.75
CA THR A 697 -18.00 17.26 -1.30
C THR A 697 -16.93 17.72 -0.33
N PHE A 698 -15.99 18.57 -0.76
CA PHE A 698 -15.01 19.21 0.13
C PHE A 698 -15.61 20.22 1.12
N LYS A 699 -16.92 20.47 1.07
CA LYS A 699 -17.61 21.18 2.16
C LYS A 699 -17.68 20.34 3.43
N ASP A 700 -17.85 19.02 3.26
CA ASP A 700 -18.08 18.06 4.35
C ASP A 700 -16.85 17.16 4.57
N TYR A 701 -16.13 16.83 3.49
CA TYR A 701 -14.84 16.15 3.56
C TYR A 701 -13.70 17.17 3.71
N LEU A 702 -13.30 17.44 4.95
CA LEU A 702 -12.35 18.50 5.29
C LEU A 702 -10.91 18.04 5.08
N LEU A 703 -10.27 18.55 4.02
CA LEU A 703 -8.82 18.43 3.83
C LEU A 703 -8.08 19.51 4.62
N PRO A 704 -6.88 19.23 5.14
CA PRO A 704 -6.06 20.23 5.82
C PRO A 704 -5.68 21.35 4.87
N SER A 705 -5.85 22.59 5.35
CA SER A 705 -5.48 23.82 4.65
C SER A 705 -4.15 24.37 5.18
N ILE A 706 -3.70 25.51 4.63
CA ILE A 706 -2.45 26.16 5.07
C ILE A 706 -2.49 26.61 6.54
N SER A 707 -3.68 26.86 7.12
CA SER A 707 -3.79 27.22 8.55
C SER A 707 -3.68 26.04 9.49
N ASP A 708 -3.87 24.82 8.99
CA ASP A 708 -3.86 23.59 9.79
C ASP A 708 -2.46 22.95 9.84
N VAL A 709 -1.61 23.27 8.86
CA VAL A 709 -0.29 22.66 8.68
C VAL A 709 0.82 23.59 9.18
N PRO A 710 1.62 23.19 10.19
CA PRO A 710 2.72 24.01 10.70
C PRO A 710 3.93 23.96 9.75
N VAL A 711 4.92 24.81 10.02
CA VAL A 711 6.25 24.61 9.45
C VAL A 711 6.93 23.44 10.17
N PHE A 712 7.38 22.45 9.40
CA PHE A 712 8.09 21.29 9.92
C PHE A 712 9.61 21.54 10.02
N GLU A 713 10.23 20.98 11.05
CA GLU A 713 11.68 20.92 11.22
C GLU A 713 12.20 19.52 10.85
N PHE A 714 13.26 19.44 10.05
CA PHE A 714 13.80 18.17 9.56
C PHE A 714 15.22 17.92 10.07
N VAL A 715 15.44 16.71 10.57
CA VAL A 715 16.73 16.19 11.03
C VAL A 715 16.98 14.86 10.32
N HIS A 716 18.05 14.77 9.53
CA HIS A 716 18.34 13.56 8.77
C HIS A 716 19.41 12.71 9.47
N ALA A 717 19.08 11.48 9.87
CA ALA A 717 19.99 10.53 10.52
C ALA A 717 21.08 9.99 9.58
N ASN A 718 20.73 9.67 8.33
CA ASN A 718 21.61 9.35 7.20
C ASN A 718 22.58 8.16 7.40
N THR A 719 22.08 7.00 7.84
CA THR A 719 22.88 5.78 7.94
C THR A 719 22.73 4.96 6.67
N PRO A 720 23.76 4.82 5.81
CA PRO A 720 23.60 4.13 4.52
C PRO A 720 23.08 2.69 4.67
N SER A 721 22.14 2.30 3.80
CA SER A 721 21.65 0.92 3.70
C SER A 721 22.60 0.02 2.91
N GLN A 722 22.40 -1.30 2.97
CA GLN A 722 23.07 -2.30 2.14
C GLN A 722 22.71 -2.24 0.63
N THR A 723 21.81 -1.36 0.22
CA THR A 723 21.39 -1.18 -1.19
C THR A 723 22.46 -0.51 -2.05
N ILE A 724 22.35 -0.65 -3.38
CA ILE A 724 23.20 0.14 -4.30
C ILE A 724 22.90 1.63 -4.08
N GLY A 725 23.94 2.38 -3.68
CA GLY A 725 23.86 3.80 -3.33
C GLY A 725 23.44 4.07 -1.87
N GLY A 726 23.01 3.06 -1.13
CA GLY A 726 22.69 3.14 0.30
C GLY A 726 21.40 3.87 0.64
N MET A 727 20.48 4.02 -0.33
CA MET A 727 19.18 4.68 -0.14
C MET A 727 18.14 3.74 0.51
N ARG A 728 17.20 4.33 1.26
CA ARG A 728 15.91 3.75 1.67
C ARG A 728 14.74 4.63 1.19
N GLY A 729 13.51 4.14 1.32
CA GLY A 729 12.30 4.88 0.95
C GLY A 729 11.91 5.98 1.95
N VAL A 730 11.04 6.92 1.56
CA VAL A 730 10.54 8.00 2.45
C VAL A 730 9.16 8.53 2.03
N GLY A 731 8.48 7.81 1.12
CA GLY A 731 7.27 8.33 0.47
C GLY A 731 6.03 8.28 1.34
N GLU A 732 5.99 7.39 2.33
CA GLU A 732 4.77 7.06 3.10
C GLU A 732 4.92 7.39 4.59
N GLY A 733 6.15 7.45 5.11
CA GLY A 733 6.48 7.62 6.52
C GLY A 733 5.69 8.69 7.28
N GLY A 734 5.57 9.89 6.73
CA GLY A 734 4.82 10.99 7.36
C GLY A 734 3.36 10.63 7.67
N ALA A 735 2.70 9.87 6.80
CA ALA A 735 1.33 9.42 7.01
C ALA A 735 1.21 8.22 7.97
N ILE A 736 2.32 7.51 8.24
CA ILE A 736 2.37 6.37 9.16
C ILE A 736 2.63 6.84 10.60
N ILE A 737 3.68 7.63 10.81
CA ILE A 737 4.13 8.06 12.14
C ILE A 737 3.49 9.38 12.60
N GLY A 738 2.96 10.17 11.65
CA GLY A 738 2.29 11.43 11.95
C GLY A 738 1.11 11.27 12.91
N PRO A 739 0.14 10.36 12.63
CA PRO A 739 -1.04 10.20 13.47
C PRO A 739 -0.74 9.89 14.94
N PRO A 740 0.07 8.87 15.30
CA PRO A 740 0.39 8.63 16.72
C PRO A 740 1.15 9.79 17.38
N THR A 741 2.01 10.51 16.64
CA THR A 741 2.75 11.66 17.19
C THR A 741 1.78 12.74 17.67
N LEU A 742 0.80 13.09 16.83
CA LEU A 742 -0.18 14.12 17.13
C LEU A 742 -1.17 13.67 18.21
N VAL A 743 -1.66 12.43 18.14
CA VAL A 743 -2.53 11.86 19.17
C VAL A 743 -1.85 11.85 20.54
N ASN A 744 -0.59 11.43 20.63
CA ASN A 744 0.15 11.44 21.89
C ASN A 744 0.32 12.86 22.44
N ALA A 745 0.54 13.86 21.58
CA ALA A 745 0.64 15.26 22.00
C ALA A 745 -0.68 15.78 22.58
N ILE A 746 -1.81 15.44 21.92
CA ILE A 746 -3.15 15.79 22.41
C ILE A 746 -3.45 15.07 23.73
N ALA A 747 -3.15 13.76 23.83
CA ALA A 747 -3.35 13.00 25.06
C ALA A 747 -2.52 13.55 26.24
N ASP A 748 -1.28 13.99 25.99
CA ASP A 748 -0.43 14.60 27.01
C ASP A 748 -0.99 15.96 27.49
N ALA A 749 -1.54 16.77 26.57
CA ALA A 749 -2.24 18.01 26.91
C ALA A 749 -3.51 17.76 27.75
N LEU A 750 -4.27 16.72 27.40
CA LEU A 750 -5.54 16.35 28.04
C LEU A 750 -5.38 15.57 29.35
N SER A 751 -4.16 15.12 29.69
CA SER A 751 -3.89 14.33 30.91
C SER A 751 -4.47 14.88 32.23
N PRO A 752 -4.65 16.20 32.45
CA PRO A 752 -5.34 16.71 33.65
C PRO A 752 -6.84 16.37 33.72
N PHE A 753 -7.48 16.05 32.60
CA PHE A 753 -8.91 15.75 32.51
C PHE A 753 -9.20 14.25 32.51
N GLY A 754 -8.22 13.43 32.15
CA GLY A 754 -8.35 11.98 32.09
C GLY A 754 -7.46 11.36 31.03
N GLU A 755 -7.57 10.05 30.89
CA GLU A 755 -6.92 9.28 29.83
C GLU A 755 -7.91 9.11 28.66
N ILE A 756 -7.41 9.13 27.42
CA ILE A 756 -8.23 8.72 26.28
C ILE A 756 -8.31 7.19 26.32
N GLU A 757 -9.50 6.65 26.61
CA GLU A 757 -9.65 5.21 26.82
C GLU A 757 -9.56 4.42 25.51
N ASP A 758 -10.67 4.34 24.77
CA ASP A 758 -10.72 3.86 23.40
C ASP A 758 -10.47 5.06 22.48
N LEU A 759 -9.46 4.96 21.62
CA LEU A 759 -9.12 6.03 20.70
C LEU A 759 -9.96 5.89 19.44
N VAL A 760 -10.81 6.87 19.16
CA VAL A 760 -11.63 6.91 17.95
C VAL A 760 -11.30 8.17 17.17
N LEU A 761 -10.70 8.00 15.99
CA LEU A 761 -10.38 9.10 15.09
C LEU A 761 -11.60 9.49 14.22
N PRO A 762 -11.70 10.76 13.75
CA PRO A 762 -10.81 11.88 14.07
C PRO A 762 -11.12 12.49 15.45
N LEU A 763 -10.11 13.05 16.11
CA LEU A 763 -10.25 13.86 17.33
C LEU A 763 -10.79 15.25 16.97
N THR A 764 -12.05 15.31 16.53
CA THR A 764 -12.76 16.57 16.27
C THR A 764 -12.88 17.40 17.55
N PRO A 765 -13.13 18.72 17.44
CA PRO A 765 -13.33 19.56 18.63
C PRO A 765 -14.43 19.02 19.56
N GLY A 766 -15.54 18.54 19.01
CA GLY A 766 -16.60 17.90 19.79
C GLY A 766 -16.13 16.66 20.56
N ARG A 767 -15.34 15.79 19.93
CA ARG A 767 -14.81 14.58 20.58
C ARG A 767 -13.78 14.91 21.66
N ILE A 768 -12.98 15.96 21.45
CA ILE A 768 -12.03 16.46 22.46
C ILE A 768 -12.78 17.02 23.68
N LEU A 769 -13.86 17.78 23.47
CA LEU A 769 -14.71 18.26 24.56
C LEU A 769 -15.37 17.09 25.31
N ASP A 770 -15.83 16.05 24.61
CA ASP A 770 -16.36 14.85 25.25
C ASP A 770 -15.29 14.16 26.14
N VAL A 771 -14.02 14.12 25.73
CA VAL A 771 -12.91 13.64 26.59
C VAL A 771 -12.77 14.53 27.84
N ILE A 772 -12.72 15.85 27.67
CA ILE A 772 -12.55 16.83 28.75
C ILE A 772 -13.68 16.72 29.78
N GLU A 773 -14.91 16.55 29.30
CA GLU A 773 -16.10 16.42 30.12
C GLU A 773 -16.36 14.99 30.62
N GLN A 774 -15.46 14.04 30.30
CA GLN A 774 -15.55 12.63 30.68
C GLN A 774 -16.85 11.95 30.21
N ARG A 775 -17.31 12.33 29.02
CA ARG A 775 -18.42 11.68 28.32
C ARG A 775 -17.92 10.44 27.56
N ASP A 776 -18.86 9.61 27.11
CA ASP A 776 -18.53 8.44 26.30
C ASP A 776 -18.04 8.89 24.91
N VAL A 777 -16.73 8.77 24.68
CA VAL A 777 -16.04 9.19 23.45
C VAL A 777 -15.99 8.08 22.40
N SER A 778 -16.46 6.88 22.72
CA SER A 778 -16.33 5.72 21.84
C SER A 778 -17.11 5.90 20.53
N GLY A 779 -18.11 6.79 20.48
CA GLY A 779 -18.95 7.02 19.30
C GLY A 779 -19.71 5.76 18.83
N LEU A 780 -19.51 4.63 19.51
CA LEU A 780 -20.21 3.38 19.31
C LEU A 780 -21.61 3.62 19.84
N HIS A 781 -22.58 3.76 18.94
CA HIS A 781 -23.98 3.68 19.30
C HIS A 781 -24.17 2.37 20.08
N LYS A 782 -24.30 2.42 21.40
CA LYS A 782 -24.90 1.30 22.12
C LYS A 782 -26.29 1.19 21.52
N PRO A 783 -26.64 0.11 20.81
CA PRO A 783 -28.01 -0.02 20.32
C PRO A 783 -28.93 0.21 21.51
N GLU A 784 -29.87 1.14 21.40
CA GLU A 784 -30.97 1.20 22.35
C GLU A 784 -31.54 -0.22 22.45
N PRO A 785 -31.77 -0.75 23.66
CA PRO A 785 -32.38 -2.06 23.78
C PRO A 785 -33.69 -2.01 23.01
N ALA A 786 -33.76 -2.77 21.91
CA ALA A 786 -34.96 -2.89 21.12
C ALA A 786 -36.14 -3.17 22.09
N PRO A 787 -37.29 -2.49 21.95
CA PRO A 787 -38.45 -2.82 22.77
C PRO A 787 -38.69 -4.31 22.63
N ALA A 788 -38.65 -5.02 23.77
CA ALA A 788 -38.66 -6.47 23.82
C ALA A 788 -39.79 -6.99 22.92
N ALA A 789 -39.43 -7.47 21.73
CA ALA A 789 -40.35 -8.18 20.89
C ALA A 789 -40.74 -9.43 21.68
N ALA A 790 -42.03 -9.62 21.88
CA ALA A 790 -42.56 -10.83 22.51
C ALA A 790 -41.98 -12.03 21.75
N ILE A 791 -41.10 -12.77 22.42
CA ILE A 791 -40.56 -14.04 21.93
C ILE A 791 -41.77 -14.94 21.72
N ALA A 792 -42.13 -15.16 20.45
CA ALA A 792 -43.05 -16.23 20.11
C ALA A 792 -42.41 -17.55 20.56
N PRO A 793 -43.16 -18.46 21.20
CA PRO A 793 -42.61 -19.73 21.65
C PRO A 793 -42.01 -20.46 20.45
N GLU A 794 -40.80 -21.00 20.64
CA GLU A 794 -40.11 -21.85 19.66
C GLU A 794 -41.08 -22.90 19.11
N PRO A 795 -41.18 -23.08 17.78
CA PRO A 795 -41.83 -24.26 17.24
C PRO A 795 -41.03 -25.49 17.67
N GLU A 796 -41.74 -26.49 18.19
CA GLU A 796 -41.15 -27.78 18.57
C GLU A 796 -40.25 -28.32 17.44
N PRO A 797 -39.12 -28.95 17.79
CA PRO A 797 -38.22 -29.53 16.80
C PRO A 797 -38.99 -30.61 16.02
N ASN A 798 -39.18 -30.36 14.73
CA ASN A 798 -39.69 -31.37 13.82
C ASN A 798 -38.70 -32.55 13.84
N PRO A 799 -39.15 -33.80 14.04
CA PRO A 799 -38.24 -34.94 14.06
C PRO A 799 -37.54 -35.02 12.71
N GLY A 800 -36.22 -34.87 12.74
CA GLY A 800 -35.38 -35.01 11.56
C GLY A 800 -35.63 -36.35 10.85
N PRO A 801 -35.33 -36.43 9.55
CA PRO A 801 -35.43 -37.70 8.82
C PRO A 801 -34.62 -38.77 9.58
N LYS A 802 -35.24 -39.94 9.73
CA LYS A 802 -34.67 -41.11 10.41
C LYS A 802 -33.24 -41.35 9.95
N ASP A 803 -32.36 -41.60 10.92
CA ASP A 803 -31.00 -42.10 10.74
C ASP A 803 -30.96 -43.14 9.62
N GLU A 804 -30.48 -42.72 8.44
CA GLU A 804 -29.83 -43.64 7.54
C GLU A 804 -28.52 -44.03 8.20
N GLN A 805 -28.34 -45.34 8.38
CA GLN A 805 -27.08 -45.91 8.86
C GLN A 805 -25.93 -45.30 8.04
N PRO A 806 -24.88 -44.77 8.71
CA PRO A 806 -23.71 -44.31 7.98
C PRO A 806 -23.17 -45.48 7.16
N ALA A 807 -23.09 -45.26 5.85
CA ALA A 807 -22.32 -46.12 4.97
C ALA A 807 -20.91 -46.25 5.57
N ALA A 808 -20.35 -47.47 5.54
CA ALA A 808 -19.05 -47.78 6.10
C ALA A 808 -18.02 -46.71 5.72
N ALA A 809 -17.44 -46.04 6.73
CA ALA A 809 -16.47 -44.98 6.53
C ALA A 809 -15.32 -45.50 5.66
N SER A 810 -15.17 -44.94 4.45
CA SER A 810 -13.95 -45.09 3.68
C SER A 810 -12.83 -44.40 4.49
N GLY A 811 -11.81 -45.17 4.90
CA GLY A 811 -10.63 -44.59 5.57
C GLY A 811 -9.95 -43.56 4.67
N PRO A 812 -9.03 -42.71 5.18
CA PRO A 812 -8.45 -41.63 4.39
C PRO A 812 -7.56 -42.15 3.24
N GLY A 813 -7.27 -43.45 3.19
CA GLY A 813 -6.35 -44.04 2.22
C GLY A 813 -6.76 -43.83 0.77
N GLY A 814 -5.77 -43.60 -0.09
CA GLY A 814 -5.95 -43.31 -1.53
C GLY A 814 -5.66 -41.86 -1.90
N ASP A 815 -6.03 -41.49 -3.14
CA ASP A 815 -5.76 -40.19 -3.73
C ASP A 815 -6.90 -39.19 -3.48
N TRP A 816 -6.53 -37.93 -3.26
CA TRP A 816 -7.44 -36.81 -3.00
C TRP A 816 -7.02 -35.57 -3.76
N ASN A 817 -7.97 -34.91 -4.41
CA ASN A 817 -7.80 -33.56 -4.93
C ASN A 817 -8.07 -32.58 -3.80
N MET A 818 -7.02 -32.01 -3.24
CA MET A 818 -7.10 -31.04 -2.15
C MET A 818 -6.84 -29.62 -2.64
N VAL A 819 -7.43 -28.64 -1.96
CA VAL A 819 -7.20 -27.21 -2.15
C VAL A 819 -6.88 -26.59 -0.80
N LEU A 820 -5.70 -26.00 -0.71
CA LEU A 820 -5.28 -25.18 0.41
C LEU A 820 -5.52 -23.71 0.06
N LYS A 821 -6.46 -23.06 0.77
CA LYS A 821 -6.74 -21.63 0.57
C LYS A 821 -5.71 -20.79 1.34
N THR A 822 -4.68 -20.32 0.65
CA THR A 822 -3.65 -19.45 1.22
C THR A 822 -3.96 -17.96 0.95
N PRO A 823 -3.36 -17.02 1.70
CA PRO A 823 -3.47 -15.58 1.42
C PRO A 823 -2.97 -15.16 0.03
N MET A 824 -2.11 -15.96 -0.61
CA MET A 824 -1.61 -15.68 -1.97
C MET A 824 -2.48 -16.32 -3.07
N GLY A 825 -3.59 -16.96 -2.69
CA GLY A 825 -4.49 -17.69 -3.59
C GLY A 825 -4.67 -19.16 -3.20
N ALA A 826 -5.69 -19.79 -3.78
CA ALA A 826 -5.96 -21.20 -3.61
C ALA A 826 -4.89 -22.05 -4.32
N GLN A 827 -4.33 -23.02 -3.61
CA GLN A 827 -3.33 -23.96 -4.12
C GLN A 827 -3.95 -25.34 -4.25
N ALA A 828 -4.15 -25.80 -5.48
CA ALA A 828 -4.57 -27.17 -5.75
C ALA A 828 -3.39 -28.13 -5.57
N MET A 829 -3.65 -29.27 -4.92
CA MET A 829 -2.66 -30.30 -4.65
C MET A 829 -3.30 -31.69 -4.73
N LEU A 830 -2.53 -32.66 -5.23
CA LEU A 830 -2.88 -34.07 -5.13
C LEU A 830 -2.29 -34.61 -3.83
N ALA A 831 -3.12 -35.18 -2.97
CA ALA A 831 -2.68 -35.87 -1.77
C ALA A 831 -2.85 -37.37 -1.93
N HIS A 832 -1.86 -38.15 -1.50
CA HIS A 832 -1.98 -39.59 -1.36
C HIS A 832 -1.79 -39.95 0.10
N PHE A 833 -2.70 -40.76 0.65
CA PHE A 833 -2.61 -41.26 2.00
C PHE A 833 -2.43 -42.78 1.99
N ASP A 834 -1.37 -43.26 2.63
CA ASP A 834 -1.13 -44.65 3.00
C ASP A 834 -1.56 -44.84 4.46
N VAL A 835 -2.43 -45.83 4.71
CA VAL A 835 -3.03 -46.05 6.05
C VAL A 835 -2.70 -47.45 6.54
N GLU A 836 -2.00 -47.53 7.68
CA GLU A 836 -1.78 -48.77 8.43
C GLU A 836 -2.32 -48.62 9.85
N GLY A 837 -3.52 -49.14 10.11
CA GLY A 837 -4.20 -48.95 11.39
C GLY A 837 -4.63 -47.49 11.58
N SER A 838 -4.18 -46.85 12.65
CA SER A 838 -4.35 -45.40 12.86
C SER A 838 -3.18 -44.57 12.34
N ALA A 839 -2.08 -45.20 11.88
CA ALA A 839 -0.94 -44.48 11.34
C ALA A 839 -1.19 -44.10 9.87
N VAL A 840 -0.83 -42.87 9.53
CA VAL A 840 -0.93 -42.33 8.17
C VAL A 840 0.42 -41.80 7.71
N SER A 841 0.82 -42.20 6.51
CA SER A 841 1.93 -41.60 5.76
C SER A 841 1.45 -41.23 4.37
N GLY A 842 2.30 -40.58 3.58
CA GLY A 842 1.95 -40.31 2.20
C GLY A 842 2.70 -39.12 1.63
N TYR A 843 2.07 -38.46 0.66
CA TYR A 843 2.66 -37.30 0.02
C TYR A 843 1.61 -36.28 -0.42
N LEU A 844 2.08 -35.04 -0.58
CA LEU A 844 1.35 -33.96 -1.24
C LEU A 844 2.14 -33.51 -2.46
N SER A 845 1.47 -33.36 -3.60
CA SER A 845 2.07 -32.96 -4.87
C SER A 845 1.36 -31.73 -5.43
N SER A 846 2.12 -30.69 -5.75
CA SER A 846 1.68 -29.46 -6.40
C SER A 846 2.57 -29.14 -7.61
N PRO A 847 2.27 -28.10 -8.42
CA PRO A 847 3.16 -27.66 -9.52
C PRO A 847 4.60 -27.36 -9.08
N GLU A 848 4.81 -27.01 -7.81
CA GLU A 848 6.11 -26.70 -7.21
C GLU A 848 6.90 -27.95 -6.78
N GLY A 849 6.27 -29.12 -6.74
CA GLY A 849 6.90 -30.41 -6.46
C GLY A 849 6.11 -31.31 -5.51
N ARG A 850 6.68 -32.49 -5.24
CA ARG A 850 6.15 -33.49 -4.31
C ARG A 850 6.90 -33.44 -2.98
N GLN A 851 6.17 -33.57 -1.88
CA GLN A 851 6.70 -33.65 -0.53
C GLN A 851 6.06 -34.81 0.22
N ASP A 852 6.90 -35.71 0.73
CA ASP A 852 6.45 -36.85 1.51
C ASP A 852 6.35 -36.49 3.00
N PHE A 853 5.43 -37.11 3.71
CA PHE A 853 5.30 -37.02 5.16
C PHE A 853 5.12 -38.40 5.79
N GLY A 854 5.46 -38.49 7.07
CA GLY A 854 5.24 -39.68 7.88
C GLY A 854 4.87 -39.30 9.31
N GLY A 855 4.26 -40.25 10.03
CA GLY A 855 3.84 -40.05 11.42
C GLY A 855 2.52 -39.30 11.59
N GLY A 856 1.68 -39.27 10.55
CA GLY A 856 0.29 -38.83 10.67
C GLY A 856 -0.58 -39.84 11.41
N THR A 857 -1.76 -39.39 11.85
CA THR A 857 -2.73 -40.19 12.59
C THR A 857 -4.14 -40.01 12.03
N PHE A 858 -4.91 -41.09 11.95
CA PHE A 858 -6.35 -41.04 11.67
C PHE A 858 -7.14 -41.71 12.78
N GLU A 859 -7.92 -40.92 13.53
CA GLU A 859 -8.74 -41.38 14.64
C GLU A 859 -10.06 -40.61 14.69
N ALA A 860 -11.18 -41.33 14.92
CA ALA A 860 -12.52 -40.75 15.03
C ALA A 860 -12.91 -39.79 13.88
N GLY A 861 -12.54 -40.13 12.64
CA GLY A 861 -12.83 -39.31 11.47
C GLY A 861 -11.92 -38.09 11.29
N ARG A 862 -10.91 -37.89 12.15
CA ARG A 862 -9.93 -36.80 12.04
C ARG A 862 -8.58 -37.32 11.56
N LEU A 863 -8.06 -36.71 10.50
CA LEU A 863 -6.75 -36.93 9.92
C LEU A 863 -5.81 -35.79 10.33
N ARG A 864 -4.68 -36.13 10.96
CA ARG A 864 -3.65 -35.16 11.36
C ARG A 864 -2.28 -35.58 10.85
N PHE A 865 -1.51 -34.66 10.29
CA PHE A 865 -0.13 -34.92 9.88
C PHE A 865 0.66 -33.61 9.70
N ASP A 866 1.97 -33.71 9.81
CA ASP A 866 2.91 -32.61 9.62
C ASP A 866 3.68 -32.80 8.29
N LEU A 867 3.70 -31.77 7.45
CA LEU A 867 4.45 -31.74 6.20
C LEU A 867 5.58 -30.70 6.29
N LYS A 868 6.82 -31.12 6.03
CA LYS A 868 7.97 -30.21 5.98
C LYS A 868 8.21 -29.72 4.55
N VAL A 869 8.01 -28.43 4.34
CA VAL A 869 8.28 -27.74 3.07
C VAL A 869 9.66 -27.10 3.14
N GLU A 870 10.52 -27.31 2.15
CA GLU A 870 11.85 -26.67 2.11
C GLU A 870 11.94 -25.48 1.14
N LYS A 871 11.04 -25.39 0.15
CA LYS A 871 11.01 -24.34 -0.87
C LYS A 871 9.58 -23.87 -1.12
N PRO A 872 9.36 -22.56 -1.38
CA PRO A 872 10.36 -21.49 -1.46
C PRO A 872 10.94 -21.07 -0.09
N MET A 873 10.35 -21.53 1.02
CA MET A 873 10.84 -21.29 2.38
C MET A 873 10.72 -22.55 3.25
N LYS A 874 11.58 -22.66 4.27
CA LYS A 874 11.53 -23.75 5.25
C LYS A 874 10.37 -23.54 6.23
N ILE A 875 9.36 -24.39 6.16
CA ILE A 875 8.19 -24.32 7.04
C ILE A 875 7.60 -25.72 7.30
N THR A 876 7.04 -25.91 8.49
CA THR A 876 6.26 -27.12 8.82
C THR A 876 4.79 -26.79 8.78
N LEU A 877 4.07 -27.39 7.84
CA LEU A 877 2.63 -27.30 7.69
C LEU A 877 1.97 -28.39 8.54
N LYS A 878 1.04 -28.03 9.43
CA LYS A 878 0.34 -28.99 10.29
C LYS A 878 -1.12 -29.09 9.89
N TYR A 879 -1.53 -30.22 9.33
CA TYR A 879 -2.88 -30.48 8.87
C TYR A 879 -3.73 -31.09 9.99
N ASP A 880 -4.94 -30.57 10.21
CA ASP A 880 -6.01 -31.16 11.01
C ASP A 880 -7.29 -31.12 10.18
N LEU A 881 -7.65 -32.29 9.65
CA LEU A 881 -8.71 -32.48 8.65
C LEU A 881 -9.78 -33.41 9.21
N GLU A 882 -11.04 -33.12 8.91
CA GLU A 882 -12.19 -33.97 9.21
C GLU A 882 -12.66 -34.65 7.91
N LEU A 883 -12.86 -35.96 7.97
CA LEU A 883 -13.32 -36.78 6.85
C LEU A 883 -14.83 -36.97 6.91
N ARG A 884 -15.52 -36.70 5.81
CA ARG A 884 -16.97 -36.91 5.64
C ARG A 884 -17.23 -37.62 4.31
N GLY A 885 -17.21 -38.95 4.34
CA GLY A 885 -17.34 -39.78 3.14
C GLY A 885 -16.16 -39.58 2.18
N ASP A 886 -16.47 -39.15 0.96
CA ASP A 886 -15.47 -38.85 -0.08
C ASP A 886 -15.07 -37.38 -0.13
N THR A 887 -15.36 -36.63 0.94
CA THR A 887 -14.89 -35.26 1.13
C THR A 887 -14.07 -35.14 2.41
N LEU A 888 -13.11 -34.22 2.41
CA LEU A 888 -12.36 -33.83 3.59
C LEU A 888 -12.31 -32.31 3.73
N GLY A 889 -12.27 -31.83 4.97
CA GLY A 889 -12.23 -30.40 5.24
C GLY A 889 -11.60 -30.09 6.58
N GLY A 890 -10.84 -29.01 6.69
CA GLY A 890 -10.21 -28.64 7.95
C GLY A 890 -9.26 -27.46 7.83
N LYS A 891 -8.24 -27.44 8.68
CA LYS A 891 -7.25 -26.36 8.74
C LYS A 891 -5.83 -26.90 8.57
N CYS A 892 -4.98 -26.10 7.95
CA CYS A 892 -3.54 -26.30 7.91
C CYS A 892 -2.86 -25.14 8.64
N LYS A 893 -2.15 -25.40 9.74
CA LYS A 893 -1.30 -24.39 10.38
C LYS A 893 -0.02 -24.21 9.58
N MET A 894 0.23 -23.00 9.13
CA MET A 894 1.34 -22.61 8.26
C MET A 894 2.36 -21.75 9.01
N GLY A 895 2.72 -22.14 10.24
CA GLY A 895 3.67 -21.40 11.07
C GLY A 895 3.27 -19.92 11.26
N MET A 896 4.15 -19.00 10.84
CA MET A 896 3.94 -17.55 10.95
C MET A 896 2.77 -17.00 10.13
N PHE A 897 2.25 -17.77 9.16
CA PHE A 897 1.13 -17.35 8.31
C PHE A 897 -0.22 -17.79 8.85
N GLY A 898 -0.29 -18.23 10.11
CA GLY A 898 -1.53 -18.64 10.77
C GLY A 898 -2.10 -19.95 10.21
N SER A 899 -3.42 -20.05 10.18
CA SER A 899 -4.15 -21.24 9.71
C SER A 899 -4.82 -20.98 8.36
N ALA A 900 -4.70 -21.89 7.41
CA ALA A 900 -5.42 -21.86 6.12
C ALA A 900 -6.50 -22.93 6.07
N LYS A 901 -7.62 -22.65 5.37
CA LYS A 901 -8.68 -23.63 5.13
C LYS A 901 -8.21 -24.66 4.10
N VAL A 902 -8.50 -25.92 4.37
CA VAL A 902 -8.24 -27.04 3.47
C VAL A 902 -9.57 -27.70 3.13
N THR A 903 -9.79 -27.96 1.85
CA THR A 903 -10.91 -28.76 1.35
C THR A 903 -10.38 -29.81 0.40
N GLY A 904 -11.03 -30.96 0.28
CA GLY A 904 -10.64 -31.95 -0.71
C GLY A 904 -11.73 -32.97 -1.01
N GLU A 905 -11.61 -33.56 -2.20
CA GLU A 905 -12.50 -34.60 -2.71
C GLU A 905 -11.67 -35.82 -3.11
N ARG A 906 -12.18 -37.02 -2.79
CA ARG A 906 -11.51 -38.27 -3.13
C ARG A 906 -11.47 -38.45 -4.65
N VAL A 907 -10.33 -38.90 -5.16
CA VAL A 907 -10.21 -39.28 -6.57
C VAL A 907 -10.88 -40.66 -6.75
N PRO A 908 -11.84 -40.80 -7.69
CA PRO A 908 -12.58 -42.04 -7.92
C PRO A 908 -11.72 -43.27 -8.28
#